data_AF-A0A1F6PD75-F1
#
_entry.id   AF-A0A1F6PD75-F1
#
_cell.length_a   1.000
_cell.length_b   1.000
_cell.length_c   1.000
_cell.angle_alpha   90.00
_cell.angle_beta   90.00
_cell.angle_gamma   90.00
#
_symmetry.space_group_name_H-M   'P 1'
#
loop_
_entity.id
_entity.type
_entity.pdbx_description
1 polymer ?
#
loop_
_entity_poly.entity_id
_entity_poly.type
_entity_poly.pdbx_seq_one_letter_code
_entity_poly.pdbx_strand_id
1 'polypeptide(L)'
;MSVKNLLHKFKTVTQPILPIIASLFVAGGWSWYHSPHHIILTVFSVSIVVASILAVFFYLFKFFFTRYATNSYRHPFWSNNFPDYLNNIYFSLSLLFLVFFLQNEIISVVYFIAVIAIIFATIQSALNHHPAGERWRTINKLAFTLAIFLFIINGTCQYLASRYYILDPSAKFYNINIFRAWAMTMFWMAGFSAAYLLLIKIKGRAKWLALIGWITIFVVVLVLWLLNIGVLYFSGLYLNPTAALHAEGGEGTLFLNWLTLVLALSGIVALTIFILITKKLIRSHLSTPGQYWPFYHWTIIIIAIFSLVGISSFRTTPEFIVVRSFYKFFTGIQNQVELKPVVKEKLKRFGINYNYDEFYLAHRPNTYPPTSTPLLSVNQTDAKPNIIAIFFESFSARLTEMESPQFKGLTPGLKEMADNQNTTVFTNYYNGSTPTITGLIAQLCSFLPPTGHDEIEKENHLNTLHLSCLPKILKQNGYNYVNYVTAISKTFAHKDTLFPSMGVDEIFGTAELKKLTNEKPLSWGFSDHQLYPLMEKILKDKAREPYLTILSTVDNHPPYTLAQDMVKYGDGKDNMLNSVHTSDDAFKIFWDSFITSPAANDTILIVAADHAIFPTAYNKKSFPDFAGKATFYDKIMYMIYIPDNPLPKSVDTYASSIDYTPTLLQILGINSSNSFDGHSIFSDRSKYPNLIGMHELGLYINEETPDGKRQLSYSVPTEITCGASDYSVDPASPLTLCELLEFYQWKRQRLEKGQFWDK
;
A
#
# COMPACT_ATOMS: atom_id res chain seq x y z
N MET A 1 -65.04 14.68 10.41
CA MET A 1 -63.85 15.39 10.95
C MET A 1 -62.94 15.72 9.77
N SER A 2 -62.67 16.99 9.47
CA SER A 2 -61.85 17.39 8.30
C SER A 2 -60.43 16.80 8.41
N VAL A 3 -59.84 16.37 7.29
CA VAL A 3 -58.44 15.90 7.20
C VAL A 3 -57.47 16.90 7.84
N LYS A 4 -57.76 18.21 7.77
CA LYS A 4 -56.98 19.26 8.45
C LYS A 4 -57.03 19.16 9.98
N ASN A 5 -58.18 18.83 10.58
CA ASN A 5 -58.31 18.64 12.03
C ASN A 5 -57.63 17.35 12.51
N LEU A 6 -57.63 16.31 11.67
CA LEU A 6 -56.94 15.05 11.96
C LEU A 6 -55.41 15.23 11.89
N LEU A 7 -54.92 15.93 10.87
CA LEU A 7 -53.52 16.31 10.73
C LEU A 7 -53.05 17.26 11.85
N HIS A 8 -53.90 18.19 12.30
CA HIS A 8 -53.57 19.10 13.38
C HIS A 8 -53.48 18.37 14.75
N LYS A 9 -54.43 17.47 15.06
CA LYS A 9 -54.35 16.58 16.23
C LYS A 9 -53.13 15.65 16.17
N PHE A 10 -52.84 15.09 15.00
CA PHE A 10 -51.67 14.24 14.80
C PHE A 10 -50.36 15.02 15.03
N LYS A 11 -50.27 16.25 14.51
CA LYS A 11 -49.09 17.11 14.68
C LYS A 11 -48.89 17.58 16.13
N THR A 12 -49.96 17.85 16.86
CA THR A 12 -49.88 18.25 18.28
C THR A 12 -49.43 17.10 19.19
N VAL A 13 -49.76 15.85 18.85
CA VAL A 13 -49.29 14.67 19.61
C VAL A 13 -47.87 14.25 19.22
N THR A 14 -47.49 14.35 17.95
CA THR A 14 -46.20 13.82 17.44
C THR A 14 -45.01 14.74 17.66
N GLN A 15 -45.20 16.06 17.63
CA GLN A 15 -44.09 17.03 17.73
C GLN A 15 -43.30 16.96 19.05
N PRO A 16 -43.91 16.73 20.23
CA PRO A 16 -43.17 16.54 21.48
C PRO A 16 -42.44 15.19 21.58
N ILE A 17 -42.84 14.19 20.79
CA ILE A 17 -42.26 12.83 20.86
C ILE A 17 -41.04 12.70 19.94
N LEU A 18 -41.01 13.45 18.83
CA LEU A 18 -39.94 13.40 17.83
C LEU A 18 -38.52 13.53 18.41
N PRO A 19 -38.22 14.47 19.33
CA PRO A 19 -36.89 14.55 19.92
C PRO A 19 -36.50 13.31 20.73
N ILE A 20 -37.45 12.67 21.40
CA ILE A 20 -37.20 11.46 22.18
C ILE A 20 -36.82 10.30 21.24
N ILE A 21 -37.58 10.12 20.15
CA ILE A 21 -37.26 9.11 19.12
C ILE A 21 -35.91 9.40 18.48
N ALA A 22 -35.63 10.67 18.17
CA ALA A 22 -34.36 11.09 17.59
C ALA A 22 -33.18 10.74 18.50
N SER A 23 -33.30 11.01 19.80
CA SER A 23 -32.28 10.65 20.79
C SER A 23 -32.08 9.14 20.90
N LEU A 24 -33.14 8.34 20.76
CA LEU A 24 -33.03 6.87 20.72
C LEU A 24 -32.26 6.38 19.48
N PHE A 25 -32.50 6.96 18.30
CA PHE A 25 -31.77 6.60 17.08
C PHE A 25 -30.28 6.92 17.19
N VAL A 26 -29.94 8.10 17.73
CA VAL A 26 -28.54 8.50 17.98
C VAL A 26 -27.88 7.53 18.97
N ALA A 27 -28.51 7.31 20.12
CA ALA A 27 -27.96 6.48 21.18
C ALA A 27 -27.83 5.00 20.75
N GLY A 28 -28.84 4.47 20.06
CA GLY A 28 -28.86 3.09 19.59
C GLY A 28 -27.77 2.84 18.53
N GLY A 29 -27.67 3.69 17.51
CA GLY A 29 -26.63 3.56 16.48
C GLY A 29 -25.23 3.72 17.06
N TRP A 30 -25.02 4.70 17.94
CA TRP A 30 -23.71 4.93 18.57
C TRP A 30 -23.28 3.78 19.48
N SER A 31 -24.19 3.27 20.32
CA SER A 31 -23.91 2.17 21.24
C SER A 31 -23.69 0.86 20.51
N TRP A 32 -24.43 0.63 19.41
CA TRP A 32 -24.22 -0.52 18.53
C TRP A 32 -22.81 -0.55 17.95
N TYR A 33 -22.30 0.60 17.51
CA TYR A 33 -20.98 0.72 16.90
C TYR A 33 -19.81 0.55 17.90
N HIS A 34 -19.95 1.01 19.15
CA HIS A 34 -18.85 1.04 20.13
C HIS A 34 -18.84 -0.11 21.15
N SER A 35 -19.78 -1.06 21.08
CA SER A 35 -19.85 -2.15 22.06
C SER A 35 -19.10 -3.40 21.56
N PRO A 36 -17.99 -3.81 22.20
CA PRO A 36 -17.12 -4.90 21.72
C PRO A 36 -17.72 -6.31 21.88
N HIS A 37 -18.78 -6.45 22.69
CA HIS A 37 -19.54 -7.68 22.85
C HIS A 37 -21.00 -7.33 22.60
N HIS A 38 -21.61 -7.86 21.53
CA HIS A 38 -23.01 -7.61 21.15
C HIS A 38 -24.02 -8.21 22.15
N ILE A 39 -23.88 -7.93 23.43
CA ILE A 39 -24.83 -8.28 24.48
C ILE A 39 -25.96 -7.28 24.38
N ILE A 40 -27.04 -7.70 23.70
CA ILE A 40 -28.21 -6.89 23.36
C ILE A 40 -28.76 -6.13 24.58
N LEU A 41 -28.77 -6.77 25.76
CA LEU A 41 -29.25 -6.17 27.01
C LEU A 41 -28.42 -4.98 27.48
N THR A 42 -27.08 -5.07 27.45
CA THR A 42 -26.19 -3.98 27.87
C THR A 42 -26.26 -2.80 26.90
N VAL A 43 -26.30 -3.07 25.58
CA VAL A 43 -26.46 -2.03 24.55
C VAL A 43 -27.79 -1.31 24.72
N PHE A 44 -28.87 -2.03 25.03
CA PHE A 44 -30.19 -1.46 25.24
C PHE A 44 -30.25 -0.53 26.47
N SER A 45 -29.75 -0.98 27.62
CA SER A 45 -29.75 -0.18 28.85
C SER A 45 -28.91 1.10 28.72
N VAL A 46 -27.71 1.01 28.14
CA VAL A 46 -26.85 2.18 27.88
C VAL A 46 -27.53 3.15 26.91
N SER A 47 -28.17 2.63 25.84
CA SER A 47 -28.86 3.45 24.85
C SER A 47 -30.01 4.27 25.45
N ILE A 48 -30.77 3.71 26.39
CA ILE A 48 -31.87 4.44 27.07
C ILE A 48 -31.34 5.61 27.90
N VAL A 49 -30.27 5.39 28.66
CA VAL A 49 -29.67 6.44 29.51
C VAL A 49 -29.10 7.56 28.64
N VAL A 50 -28.33 7.21 27.61
CA VAL A 50 -27.77 8.19 26.66
C VAL A 50 -28.88 8.93 25.91
N ALA A 51 -29.93 8.24 25.45
CA ALA A 51 -31.06 8.87 24.78
C ALA A 51 -31.80 9.86 25.70
N SER A 52 -31.97 9.52 26.98
CA SER A 52 -32.62 10.41 27.96
C SER A 52 -31.81 11.70 28.15
N ILE A 53 -30.49 11.58 28.27
CA ILE A 53 -29.56 12.71 28.38
C ILE A 53 -29.62 13.59 27.12
N LEU A 54 -29.55 12.98 25.93
CA LEU A 54 -29.61 13.70 24.65
C LEU A 54 -30.94 14.45 24.47
N ALA A 55 -32.06 13.85 24.89
CA ALA A 55 -33.37 14.50 24.81
C ALA A 55 -33.41 15.75 25.72
N VAL A 56 -32.92 15.64 26.96
CA VAL A 56 -32.82 16.78 27.89
C VAL A 56 -31.94 17.89 27.31
N PHE A 57 -30.77 17.54 26.77
CA PHE A 57 -29.88 18.51 26.13
C PHE A 57 -30.54 19.21 24.94
N PHE A 58 -31.29 18.48 24.10
CA PHE A 58 -32.02 19.08 22.99
C PHE A 58 -33.08 20.08 23.47
N TYR A 59 -33.85 19.74 24.50
CA TYR A 59 -34.85 20.66 25.05
C TYR A 59 -34.22 21.91 25.68
N LEU A 60 -33.11 21.76 26.40
CA LEU A 60 -32.33 22.89 26.90
C LEU A 60 -31.80 23.77 25.76
N PHE A 61 -31.22 23.16 24.72
CA PHE A 61 -30.76 23.88 23.53
C PHE A 61 -31.91 24.66 22.88
N LYS A 62 -33.07 24.03 22.67
CA LYS A 62 -34.25 24.68 22.09
C LYS A 62 -34.73 25.86 22.94
N PHE A 63 -34.71 25.72 24.27
CA PHE A 63 -35.03 26.80 25.20
C PHE A 63 -34.07 27.99 25.06
N PHE A 64 -32.76 27.74 25.13
CA PHE A 64 -31.74 28.80 25.00
C PHE A 64 -31.75 29.45 23.62
N PHE A 65 -31.91 28.67 22.56
CA PHE A 65 -32.04 29.17 21.19
C PHE A 65 -33.21 30.15 21.06
N THR A 66 -34.37 29.78 21.60
CA THR A 66 -35.59 30.62 21.54
C THR A 66 -35.39 31.93 22.31
N ARG A 67 -34.78 31.86 23.50
CA ARG A 67 -34.45 33.04 24.31
C ARG A 67 -33.48 33.98 23.58
N TYR A 68 -32.42 33.43 22.99
CA TYR A 68 -31.44 34.18 22.23
C TYR A 68 -32.04 34.81 20.97
N ALA A 69 -32.83 34.07 20.20
CA ALA A 69 -33.48 34.55 18.98
C ALA A 69 -34.42 35.73 19.27
N THR A 70 -35.13 35.68 20.41
CA THR A 70 -36.01 36.75 20.88
C THR A 70 -35.22 38.01 21.25
N ASN A 71 -34.07 37.87 21.91
CA ASN A 71 -33.26 38.99 22.37
C ASN A 71 -32.35 39.62 21.30
N SER A 72 -32.11 38.93 20.18
CA SER A 72 -31.12 39.34 19.16
C SER A 72 -31.67 40.27 18.08
N TYR A 73 -32.85 40.86 18.26
CA TYR A 73 -33.56 41.70 17.26
C TYR A 73 -33.65 41.07 15.85
N ARG A 74 -33.69 39.72 15.78
CA ARG A 74 -33.84 39.00 14.52
C ARG A 74 -35.32 38.96 14.10
N HIS A 75 -35.56 38.67 12.83
CA HIS A 75 -36.93 38.55 12.30
C HIS A 75 -37.79 37.58 13.15
N PRO A 76 -39.06 37.90 13.47
CA PRO A 76 -39.91 37.11 14.39
C PRO A 76 -40.05 35.63 14.05
N PHE A 77 -39.87 35.27 12.77
CA PHE A 77 -39.79 33.88 12.32
C PHE A 77 -38.82 33.02 13.18
N TRP A 78 -37.65 33.56 13.54
CA TRP A 78 -36.61 32.80 14.24
C TRP A 78 -36.96 32.50 15.70
N SER A 79 -37.74 33.36 16.36
CA SER A 79 -38.20 33.16 17.73
C SER A 79 -39.53 32.41 17.79
N ASN A 80 -40.44 32.67 16.85
CA ASN A 80 -41.84 32.25 16.96
C ASN A 80 -42.18 30.99 16.16
N ASN A 81 -41.46 30.74 15.05
CA ASN A 81 -41.81 29.65 14.12
C ASN A 81 -40.69 28.62 13.95
N PHE A 82 -39.42 29.06 13.91
CA PHE A 82 -38.27 28.18 13.73
C PHE A 82 -38.07 27.13 14.83
N PRO A 83 -38.35 27.39 16.12
CA PRO A 83 -38.21 26.38 17.17
C PRO A 83 -39.06 25.12 16.95
N ASP A 84 -40.20 25.22 16.26
CA ASP A 84 -41.03 24.05 15.91
C ASP A 84 -40.38 23.19 14.83
N TYR A 85 -39.61 23.81 13.92
CA TYR A 85 -38.86 23.09 12.91
C TYR A 85 -37.62 22.39 13.47
N LEU A 86 -37.05 22.86 14.59
CA LEU A 86 -35.91 22.22 15.24
C LEU A 86 -36.18 20.75 15.60
N ASN A 87 -37.41 20.40 15.97
CA ASN A 87 -37.78 19.01 16.28
C ASN A 87 -37.63 18.11 15.04
N ASN A 88 -38.13 18.57 13.88
CA ASN A 88 -38.03 17.83 12.62
C ASN A 88 -36.58 17.77 12.10
N ILE A 89 -35.81 18.85 12.29
CA ILE A 89 -34.39 18.89 11.92
C ILE A 89 -33.59 17.90 12.78
N TYR A 90 -33.81 17.87 14.10
CA TYR A 90 -33.14 16.94 14.99
C TYR A 90 -33.48 15.47 14.68
N PHE A 91 -34.76 15.19 14.43
CA PHE A 91 -35.18 13.87 13.96
C PHE A 91 -34.50 13.48 12.64
N SER A 92 -34.47 14.36 11.65
CA SER A 92 -33.82 14.08 10.36
C SER A 92 -32.31 13.83 10.52
N LEU A 93 -31.63 14.58 11.40
CA LEU A 93 -30.21 14.39 11.71
C LEU A 93 -29.96 13.04 12.40
N SER A 94 -30.87 12.60 13.28
CA SER A 94 -30.73 11.32 13.98
C SER A 94 -30.71 10.10 13.05
N LEU A 95 -31.35 10.20 11.87
CA LEU A 95 -31.36 9.12 10.87
C LEU A 95 -29.96 8.80 10.36
N LEU A 96 -28.98 9.73 10.43
CA LEU A 96 -27.60 9.46 10.05
C LEU A 96 -26.99 8.31 10.88
N PHE A 97 -27.44 8.13 12.12
CA PHE A 97 -26.91 7.10 13.02
C PHE A 97 -27.46 5.70 12.72
N LEU A 98 -28.50 5.57 11.91
CA LEU A 98 -28.97 4.25 11.50
C LEU A 98 -28.05 3.60 10.45
N VAL A 99 -27.11 4.35 9.87
CA VAL A 99 -26.08 3.80 8.96
C VAL A 99 -25.24 2.73 9.64
N PHE A 100 -25.08 2.78 10.97
CA PHE A 100 -24.31 1.81 11.75
C PHE A 100 -24.89 0.38 11.71
N PHE A 101 -26.16 0.22 11.33
CA PHE A 101 -26.79 -1.09 11.18
C PHE A 101 -26.58 -1.71 9.79
N LEU A 102 -25.99 -0.97 8.84
CA LEU A 102 -25.77 -1.42 7.48
C LEU A 102 -24.38 -2.04 7.34
N GLN A 103 -24.33 -3.29 6.84
CA GLN A 103 -23.10 -4.06 6.61
C GLN A 103 -22.65 -4.04 5.14
N ASN A 104 -22.97 -2.98 4.40
CA ASN A 104 -22.60 -2.85 2.99
C ASN A 104 -22.28 -1.40 2.65
N GLU A 105 -21.06 -1.13 2.18
CA GLU A 105 -20.57 0.24 1.97
C GLU A 105 -21.37 1.02 0.92
N ILE A 106 -21.76 0.39 -0.19
CA ILE A 106 -22.51 1.05 -1.27
C ILE A 106 -23.90 1.42 -0.75
N ILE A 107 -24.58 0.49 -0.09
CA ILE A 107 -25.91 0.72 0.49
C ILE A 107 -25.82 1.84 1.53
N SER A 108 -24.79 1.83 2.37
CA SER A 108 -24.57 2.87 3.37
C SER A 108 -24.32 4.25 2.75
N VAL A 109 -23.57 4.34 1.63
CA VAL A 109 -23.36 5.61 0.91
C VAL A 109 -24.69 6.12 0.34
N VAL A 110 -25.46 5.26 -0.33
CA VAL A 110 -26.78 5.62 -0.87
C VAL A 110 -27.74 6.07 0.23
N TYR A 111 -27.78 5.33 1.34
CA TYR A 111 -28.55 5.68 2.52
C TYR A 111 -28.17 7.05 3.07
N PHE A 112 -26.86 7.31 3.23
CA PHE A 112 -26.36 8.57 3.77
C PHE A 112 -26.72 9.76 2.88
N ILE A 113 -26.63 9.62 1.55
CA ILE A 113 -27.06 10.64 0.58
C ILE A 113 -28.57 10.91 0.72
N ALA A 114 -29.39 9.87 0.84
CA ALA A 114 -30.84 10.01 1.01
C ALA A 114 -31.18 10.76 2.31
N VAL A 115 -30.54 10.41 3.42
CA VAL A 115 -30.74 11.10 4.72
C VAL A 115 -30.29 12.56 4.65
N ILE A 116 -29.13 12.84 4.04
CA ILE A 116 -28.68 14.21 3.77
C ILE A 116 -29.75 14.97 2.98
N ALA A 117 -30.33 14.37 1.93
CA ALA A 117 -31.40 15.01 1.17
C ALA A 117 -32.65 15.31 2.00
N ILE A 118 -33.04 14.42 2.92
CA ILE A 118 -34.15 14.64 3.85
C ILE A 118 -33.85 15.81 4.80
N ILE A 119 -32.64 15.88 5.35
CA ILE A 119 -32.22 16.99 6.24
C ILE A 119 -32.35 18.32 5.50
N PHE A 120 -31.80 18.42 4.29
CA PHE A 120 -31.84 19.65 3.52
C PHE A 120 -33.26 19.99 3.04
N ALA A 121 -34.08 19.02 2.67
CA ALA A 121 -35.49 19.23 2.35
C ALA A 121 -36.28 19.76 3.57
N THR A 122 -35.98 19.27 4.77
CA THR A 122 -36.58 19.74 6.02
C THR A 122 -36.20 21.20 6.31
N ILE A 123 -34.93 21.54 6.18
CA ILE A 123 -34.44 22.93 6.33
C ILE A 123 -35.07 23.83 5.25
N GLN A 124 -35.11 23.37 3.99
CA GLN A 124 -35.72 24.07 2.89
C GLN A 124 -37.21 24.38 3.13
N SER A 125 -37.94 23.41 3.68
CA SER A 125 -39.35 23.55 4.06
C SER A 125 -39.54 24.57 5.19
N ALA A 126 -38.66 24.57 6.20
CA ALA A 126 -38.67 25.58 7.25
C ALA A 126 -38.47 26.98 6.66
N LEU A 127 -37.49 27.15 5.77
CA LEU A 127 -37.17 28.43 5.13
C LEU A 127 -38.25 28.95 4.18
N ASN A 128 -39.15 28.10 3.66
CA ASN A 128 -40.30 28.54 2.84
C ASN A 128 -41.23 29.51 3.58
N HIS A 129 -41.23 29.50 4.91
CA HIS A 129 -42.11 30.31 5.73
C HIS A 129 -41.45 31.61 6.22
N HIS A 130 -40.20 31.89 5.82
CA HIS A 130 -39.49 33.13 6.15
C HIS A 130 -39.80 34.23 5.10
N PRO A 131 -40.01 35.52 5.47
CA PRO A 131 -40.36 36.57 4.50
C PRO A 131 -39.27 36.89 3.46
N ALA A 132 -38.00 36.73 3.81
CA ALA A 132 -36.88 36.71 2.84
C ALA A 132 -36.58 35.31 2.26
N GLY A 133 -37.57 34.41 2.28
CA GLY A 133 -37.40 32.98 2.02
C GLY A 133 -36.78 32.67 0.67
N GLU A 134 -37.06 33.45 -0.38
CA GLU A 134 -36.50 33.19 -1.71
C GLU A 134 -34.96 33.16 -1.74
N ARG A 135 -34.30 34.14 -1.10
CA ARG A 135 -32.84 34.23 -1.06
C ARG A 135 -32.22 33.10 -0.23
N TRP A 136 -32.80 32.83 0.95
CA TRP A 136 -32.42 31.71 1.82
C TRP A 136 -32.55 30.36 1.12
N ARG A 137 -33.62 30.16 0.36
CA ARG A 137 -33.87 28.94 -0.41
C ARG A 137 -32.85 28.74 -1.52
N THR A 138 -32.52 29.79 -2.27
CA THR A 138 -31.54 29.68 -3.37
C THR A 138 -30.16 29.32 -2.82
N ILE A 139 -29.73 29.97 -1.75
CA ILE A 139 -28.44 29.68 -1.13
C ILE A 139 -28.42 28.31 -0.45
N ASN A 140 -29.48 27.93 0.29
CA ASN A 140 -29.59 26.60 0.88
C ASN A 140 -29.53 25.50 -0.20
N LYS A 141 -30.27 25.65 -1.31
CA LYS A 141 -30.22 24.71 -2.44
C LYS A 141 -28.82 24.60 -3.04
N LEU A 142 -28.13 25.71 -3.27
CA LEU A 142 -26.81 25.69 -3.89
C LEU A 142 -25.72 25.16 -2.95
N ALA A 143 -25.80 25.49 -1.65
CA ALA A 143 -24.92 24.94 -0.63
C ALA A 143 -25.14 23.42 -0.47
N PHE A 144 -26.39 22.97 -0.56
CA PHE A 144 -26.74 21.55 -0.59
C PHE A 144 -26.18 20.85 -1.82
N THR A 145 -26.35 21.44 -3.01
CA THR A 145 -25.79 20.90 -4.26
C THR A 145 -24.28 20.78 -4.16
N LEU A 146 -23.59 21.79 -3.60
CA LEU A 146 -22.16 21.73 -3.36
C LEU A 146 -21.79 20.62 -2.37
N ALA A 147 -22.49 20.50 -1.24
CA ALA A 147 -22.23 19.48 -0.23
C ALA A 147 -22.42 18.06 -0.78
N ILE A 148 -23.50 17.79 -1.52
CA ILE A 148 -23.72 16.49 -2.17
C ILE A 148 -22.64 16.20 -3.20
N PHE A 149 -22.31 17.17 -4.04
CA PHE A 149 -21.28 17.01 -5.06
C PHE A 149 -19.93 16.64 -4.43
N LEU A 150 -19.51 17.38 -3.39
CA LEU A 150 -18.30 17.10 -2.64
C LEU A 150 -18.36 15.73 -1.97
N PHE A 151 -19.49 15.36 -1.37
CA PHE A 151 -19.66 14.05 -0.73
C PHE A 151 -19.56 12.90 -1.72
N ILE A 152 -20.16 13.03 -2.91
CA ILE A 152 -20.10 12.00 -3.95
C ILE A 152 -18.66 11.83 -4.44
N ILE A 153 -17.95 12.93 -4.72
CA ILE A 153 -16.55 12.85 -5.18
C ILE A 153 -15.67 12.23 -4.11
N ASN A 154 -15.70 12.77 -2.88
CA ASN A 154 -14.89 12.25 -1.79
C ASN A 154 -15.26 10.78 -1.53
N GLY A 155 -16.54 10.43 -1.48
CA GLY A 155 -17.01 9.05 -1.31
C GLY A 155 -16.53 8.11 -2.41
N THR A 156 -16.55 8.55 -3.66
CA THR A 156 -16.05 7.77 -4.80
C THR A 156 -14.54 7.55 -4.70
N CYS A 157 -13.78 8.62 -4.44
CA CYS A 157 -12.33 8.53 -4.26
C CYS A 157 -11.95 7.63 -3.08
N GLN A 158 -12.61 7.77 -1.93
CA GLN A 158 -12.39 6.94 -0.74
C GLN A 158 -12.76 5.47 -1.00
N TYR A 159 -13.87 5.22 -1.70
CA TYR A 159 -14.27 3.87 -2.09
C TYR A 159 -13.25 3.22 -3.03
N LEU A 160 -12.84 3.92 -4.10
CA LEU A 160 -11.79 3.44 -5.01
C LEU A 160 -10.49 3.20 -4.25
N ALA A 161 -10.12 4.10 -3.33
CA ALA A 161 -8.94 3.95 -2.51
C ALA A 161 -9.00 2.68 -1.66
N SER A 162 -10.10 2.46 -0.95
CA SER A 162 -10.30 1.25 -0.13
C SER A 162 -10.34 -0.04 -0.94
N ARG A 163 -10.67 0.04 -2.24
CA ARG A 163 -10.70 -1.12 -3.11
C ARG A 163 -9.31 -1.56 -3.55
N TYR A 164 -8.40 -0.60 -3.73
CA TYR A 164 -7.04 -0.84 -4.19
C TYR A 164 -6.00 -0.87 -3.05
N TYR A 165 -6.24 -0.17 -1.94
CA TYR A 165 -5.34 -0.11 -0.80
C TYR A 165 -5.53 -1.34 0.10
N ILE A 166 -4.49 -2.16 0.25
CA ILE A 166 -4.58 -3.46 0.95
C ILE A 166 -4.22 -3.39 2.43
N LEU A 167 -3.65 -2.27 2.87
CA LEU A 167 -3.06 -2.14 4.19
C LEU A 167 -3.79 -1.17 5.11
N ASP A 168 -5.03 -0.75 4.82
CA ASP A 168 -5.74 0.14 5.74
C ASP A 168 -6.14 -0.58 7.03
N PRO A 169 -5.47 -0.33 8.17
CA PRO A 169 -5.89 -0.94 9.42
C PRO A 169 -7.30 -0.47 9.82
N SER A 170 -7.75 0.68 9.29
CA SER A 170 -9.07 1.26 9.52
C SER A 170 -10.14 0.73 8.55
N ALA A 171 -9.79 -0.02 7.49
CA ALA A 171 -10.78 -0.70 6.63
C ALA A 171 -11.49 -1.86 7.34
N LYS A 172 -11.02 -2.24 8.55
CA LYS A 172 -11.71 -3.22 9.41
C LYS A 172 -13.07 -2.71 9.94
N PHE A 173 -13.35 -1.42 9.83
CA PHE A 173 -14.60 -0.82 10.28
C PHE A 173 -15.57 -0.59 9.10
N TYR A 174 -16.72 -1.27 9.12
CA TYR A 174 -17.80 -1.02 8.16
C TYR A 174 -18.18 0.47 8.19
N ASN A 175 -18.36 1.07 7.01
CA ASN A 175 -18.74 2.47 6.79
C ASN A 175 -17.65 3.53 7.04
N ILE A 176 -16.38 3.15 7.26
CA ILE A 176 -15.29 4.11 7.43
C ILE A 176 -15.16 5.10 6.27
N ASN A 177 -15.37 4.62 5.04
CA ASN A 177 -15.35 5.42 3.81
C ASN A 177 -16.36 6.57 3.84
N ILE A 178 -17.54 6.35 4.44
CA ILE A 178 -18.58 7.36 4.57
C ILE A 178 -18.17 8.44 5.56
N PHE A 179 -17.61 8.06 6.71
CA PHE A 179 -17.16 9.02 7.71
C PHE A 179 -15.98 9.85 7.23
N ARG A 180 -15.05 9.24 6.49
CA ARG A 180 -13.96 9.96 5.81
C ARG A 180 -14.49 10.92 4.75
N ALA A 181 -15.41 10.47 3.89
CA ALA A 181 -16.04 11.31 2.87
C ALA A 181 -16.81 12.48 3.49
N TRP A 182 -17.52 12.25 4.59
CA TRP A 182 -18.23 13.29 5.34
C TRP A 182 -17.25 14.30 5.96
N ALA A 183 -16.20 13.83 6.63
CA ALA A 183 -15.18 14.69 7.22
C ALA A 183 -14.54 15.61 6.18
N MET A 184 -14.15 15.06 5.02
CA MET A 184 -13.59 15.83 3.92
C MET A 184 -14.61 16.80 3.30
N THR A 185 -15.87 16.38 3.17
CA THR A 185 -16.96 17.27 2.72
C THR A 185 -17.11 18.47 3.65
N MET A 186 -17.10 18.23 4.97
CA MET A 186 -17.20 19.29 5.96
C MET A 186 -15.96 20.19 5.99
N PHE A 187 -14.76 19.65 5.78
CA PHE A 187 -13.54 20.44 5.59
C PHE A 187 -13.69 21.43 4.42
N TRP A 188 -14.16 20.96 3.26
CA TRP A 188 -14.37 21.82 2.09
C TRP A 188 -15.47 22.86 2.31
N MET A 189 -16.59 22.48 2.94
CA MET A 189 -17.69 23.38 3.28
C MET A 189 -17.27 24.47 4.29
N ALA A 190 -16.40 24.14 5.24
CA ALA A 190 -15.81 25.10 6.17
C ALA A 190 -14.85 26.06 5.46
N GLY A 191 -13.99 25.54 4.57
CA GLY A 191 -13.10 26.36 3.75
C GLY A 191 -13.86 27.37 2.88
N PHE A 192 -14.93 26.92 2.22
CA PHE A 192 -15.82 27.81 1.45
C PHE A 192 -16.44 28.89 2.35
N SER A 193 -16.93 28.49 3.52
CA SER A 193 -17.57 29.40 4.46
C SER A 193 -16.61 30.45 5.01
N ALA A 194 -15.36 30.06 5.32
CA ALA A 194 -14.31 30.99 5.74
C ALA A 194 -13.93 31.95 4.60
N ALA A 195 -13.74 31.43 3.38
CA ALA A 195 -13.44 32.25 2.21
C ALA A 195 -14.55 33.27 1.93
N TYR A 196 -15.81 32.88 2.09
CA TYR A 196 -16.95 33.79 1.94
C TYR A 196 -16.98 34.88 3.02
N LEU A 197 -16.77 34.52 4.30
CA LEU A 197 -16.72 35.49 5.40
C LEU A 197 -15.60 36.54 5.20
N LEU A 198 -14.47 36.12 4.62
CA LEU A 198 -13.40 37.03 4.23
C LEU A 198 -13.80 37.91 3.03
N LEU A 199 -14.49 37.34 2.04
CA LEU A 199 -14.97 38.05 0.85
C LEU A 199 -15.90 39.22 1.20
N ILE A 200 -16.76 39.08 2.21
CA ILE A 200 -17.65 40.16 2.66
C ILE A 200 -16.95 41.21 3.55
N LYS A 201 -15.82 40.86 4.18
CA LYS A 201 -15.08 41.72 5.12
C LYS A 201 -13.98 42.54 4.43
N ILE A 202 -13.33 41.98 3.42
CA ILE A 202 -12.19 42.57 2.71
C ILE A 202 -12.69 43.42 1.52
N LYS A 203 -12.09 44.60 1.31
CA LYS A 203 -12.39 45.50 0.19
C LYS A 203 -11.37 45.34 -0.96
N GLY A 204 -11.71 45.83 -2.15
CA GLY A 204 -10.81 45.83 -3.31
C GLY A 204 -10.64 44.46 -3.99
N ARG A 205 -9.56 44.28 -4.76
CA ARG A 205 -9.26 43.04 -5.49
C ARG A 205 -8.81 41.89 -4.56
N ALA A 206 -8.23 42.22 -3.41
CA ALA A 206 -7.74 41.26 -2.43
C ALA A 206 -8.85 40.36 -1.83
N LYS A 207 -10.11 40.80 -1.87
CA LYS A 207 -11.25 40.01 -1.37
C LYS A 207 -11.45 38.66 -2.07
N TRP A 208 -10.93 38.52 -3.29
CA TRP A 208 -11.01 37.29 -4.07
C TRP A 208 -9.90 36.29 -3.73
N LEU A 209 -8.83 36.71 -3.07
CA LEU A 209 -7.65 35.86 -2.81
C LEU A 209 -8.02 34.61 -2.00
N ALA A 210 -8.83 34.75 -0.95
CA ALA A 210 -9.24 33.62 -0.12
C ALA A 210 -10.05 32.57 -0.92
N LEU A 211 -10.91 33.04 -1.82
CA LEU A 211 -11.74 32.17 -2.64
C LEU A 211 -10.95 31.51 -3.78
N ILE A 212 -10.06 32.27 -4.43
CA ILE A 212 -9.12 31.74 -5.43
C ILE A 212 -8.24 30.68 -4.76
N GLY A 213 -7.66 30.97 -3.60
CA GLY A 213 -6.87 30.01 -2.83
C GLY A 213 -7.64 28.73 -2.51
N TRP A 214 -8.88 28.84 -2.01
CA TRP A 214 -9.72 27.68 -1.74
C TRP A 214 -10.00 26.84 -3.00
N ILE A 215 -10.31 27.47 -4.14
CA ILE A 215 -10.50 26.79 -5.43
C ILE A 215 -9.20 26.10 -5.85
N THR A 216 -8.06 26.80 -5.80
CA THR A 216 -6.76 26.25 -6.18
C THR A 216 -6.40 25.03 -5.33
N ILE A 217 -6.60 25.10 -4.01
CA ILE A 217 -6.36 23.96 -3.10
C ILE A 217 -7.27 22.77 -3.48
N PHE A 218 -8.54 23.02 -3.84
CA PHE A 218 -9.43 21.96 -4.33
C PHE A 218 -8.92 21.29 -5.61
N VAL A 219 -8.46 22.08 -6.59
CA VAL A 219 -7.90 21.54 -7.83
C VAL A 219 -6.66 20.70 -7.54
N VAL A 220 -5.75 21.17 -6.70
CA VAL A 220 -4.54 20.43 -6.31
C VAL A 220 -4.91 19.11 -5.64
N VAL A 221 -5.84 19.11 -4.68
CA VAL A 221 -6.29 17.89 -4.01
C VAL A 221 -6.99 16.92 -4.97
N LEU A 222 -7.77 17.42 -5.93
CA LEU A 222 -8.39 16.59 -6.96
C LEU A 222 -7.32 15.90 -7.83
N VAL A 223 -6.30 16.64 -8.28
CA VAL A 223 -5.17 16.07 -9.05
C VAL A 223 -4.41 15.04 -8.22
N LEU A 224 -4.11 15.35 -6.95
CA LEU A 224 -3.49 14.40 -6.03
C LEU A 224 -4.31 13.12 -5.89
N TRP A 225 -5.65 13.22 -5.88
CA TRP A 225 -6.54 12.06 -5.85
C TRP A 225 -6.42 11.19 -7.11
N LEU A 226 -6.38 11.79 -8.29
CA LEU A 226 -6.22 11.05 -9.55
C LEU A 226 -4.88 10.31 -9.59
N LEU A 227 -3.80 10.98 -9.17
CA LEU A 227 -2.46 10.39 -9.04
C LEU A 227 -2.45 9.26 -8.00
N ASN A 228 -3.05 9.49 -6.84
CA ASN A 228 -3.12 8.52 -5.76
C ASN A 228 -3.88 7.25 -6.16
N ILE A 229 -5.01 7.37 -6.86
CA ILE A 229 -5.75 6.19 -7.35
C ILE A 229 -4.92 5.44 -8.41
N GLY A 230 -4.22 6.15 -9.28
CA GLY A 230 -3.29 5.54 -10.24
C GLY A 230 -2.20 4.74 -9.54
N VAL A 231 -1.52 5.34 -8.56
CA VAL A 231 -0.49 4.66 -7.76
C VAL A 231 -1.07 3.47 -7.01
N LEU A 232 -2.20 3.65 -6.33
CA LEU A 232 -2.89 2.59 -5.60
C LEU A 232 -3.24 1.39 -6.48
N TYR A 233 -3.69 1.64 -7.70
CA TYR A 233 -4.03 0.57 -8.65
C TYR A 233 -2.83 -0.34 -8.95
N PHE A 234 -1.63 0.22 -9.03
CA PHE A 234 -0.41 -0.53 -9.34
C PHE A 234 0.31 -1.07 -8.11
N SER A 235 0.46 -0.25 -7.07
CA SER A 235 1.29 -0.57 -5.90
C SER A 235 0.50 -1.09 -4.71
N GLY A 236 -0.82 -0.82 -4.64
CA GLY A 236 -1.62 -1.10 -3.47
C GLY A 236 -1.35 -0.20 -2.27
N LEU A 237 -0.59 0.89 -2.44
CA LEU A 237 -0.20 1.86 -1.41
C LEU A 237 -0.65 3.27 -1.75
N TYR A 238 -0.95 4.06 -0.71
CA TYR A 238 -1.17 5.50 -0.90
C TYR A 238 0.05 6.18 -1.51
N LEU A 239 -0.20 7.20 -2.32
CA LEU A 239 0.83 8.09 -2.84
C LEU A 239 1.70 8.61 -1.69
N ASN A 240 2.97 8.32 -1.78
CA ASN A 240 3.98 8.76 -0.84
C ASN A 240 5.25 9.07 -1.65
N PRO A 241 6.25 9.76 -1.07
CA PRO A 241 7.47 10.14 -1.79
C PRO A 241 8.12 8.95 -2.51
N THR A 242 8.27 7.83 -1.80
CA THR A 242 8.72 6.52 -2.30
C THR A 242 7.98 6.07 -3.57
N ALA A 243 6.66 5.95 -3.52
CA ALA A 243 5.86 5.47 -4.64
C ALA A 243 5.86 6.46 -5.82
N ALA A 244 6.04 7.75 -5.56
CA ALA A 244 6.20 8.75 -6.60
C ALA A 244 7.55 8.64 -7.32
N LEU A 245 8.63 8.33 -6.60
CA LEU A 245 9.97 8.10 -7.17
C LEU A 245 9.98 6.86 -8.06
N HIS A 246 9.41 5.74 -7.59
CA HIS A 246 9.30 4.52 -8.39
C HIS A 246 8.48 4.70 -9.67
N ALA A 247 7.48 5.57 -9.64
CA ALA A 247 6.67 5.87 -10.82
C ALA A 247 7.41 6.77 -11.83
N GLU A 248 8.34 7.62 -11.38
CA GLU A 248 9.18 8.48 -12.23
C GLU A 248 10.17 7.66 -13.08
N GLY A 249 10.67 6.54 -12.55
CA GLY A 249 11.59 5.63 -13.25
C GLY A 249 10.95 4.81 -14.38
N GLY A 250 9.62 4.70 -14.42
CA GLY A 250 8.88 4.05 -15.51
C GLY A 250 8.71 4.96 -16.70
N GLU A 251 9.31 4.61 -17.85
CA GLU A 251 9.16 5.33 -19.12
C GLU A 251 7.69 5.46 -19.54
N GLY A 252 6.94 6.45 -19.02
CA GLY A 252 5.66 7.02 -19.49
C GLY A 252 4.46 6.10 -19.78
N THR A 253 4.66 4.79 -19.85
CA THR A 253 3.73 3.77 -20.35
C THR A 253 2.82 3.27 -19.23
N LEU A 254 3.29 3.27 -17.99
CA LEU A 254 2.47 3.04 -16.80
C LEU A 254 1.38 4.12 -16.59
N PHE A 255 1.56 5.32 -17.15
CA PHE A 255 0.63 6.45 -16.99
C PHE A 255 -0.39 6.62 -18.11
N LEU A 256 -0.28 5.93 -19.24
CA LEU A 256 -1.23 5.98 -20.35
C LEU A 256 -1.97 4.66 -20.50
N ASN A 257 -2.76 4.30 -19.48
CA ASN A 257 -3.66 3.17 -19.54
C ASN A 257 -5.13 3.65 -19.60
N TRP A 258 -6.05 2.73 -19.85
CA TRP A 258 -7.48 3.07 -19.93
C TRP A 258 -7.98 3.72 -18.63
N LEU A 259 -7.46 3.31 -17.47
CA LEU A 259 -7.85 3.84 -16.16
C LEU A 259 -7.40 5.29 -16.00
N THR A 260 -6.18 5.66 -16.40
CA THR A 260 -5.69 7.05 -16.31
C THR A 260 -6.47 7.97 -17.23
N LEU A 261 -6.87 7.51 -18.42
CA LEU A 261 -7.77 8.26 -19.30
C LEU A 261 -9.15 8.47 -18.68
N VAL A 262 -9.74 7.43 -18.09
CA VAL A 262 -11.03 7.51 -17.38
C VAL A 262 -10.94 8.46 -16.18
N LEU A 263 -9.86 8.35 -15.39
CA LEU A 263 -9.60 9.21 -14.24
C LEU A 263 -9.44 10.67 -14.68
N ALA A 264 -8.64 10.95 -15.72
CA ALA A 264 -8.46 12.30 -16.24
C ALA A 264 -9.78 12.91 -16.73
N LEU A 265 -10.57 12.16 -17.52
CA LEU A 265 -11.88 12.61 -18.00
C LEU A 265 -12.83 12.89 -16.83
N SER A 266 -12.88 11.98 -15.85
CA SER A 266 -13.72 12.14 -14.66
C SER A 266 -13.32 13.36 -13.83
N GLY A 267 -12.02 13.65 -13.72
CA GLY A 267 -11.46 14.83 -13.07
C GLY A 267 -11.86 16.13 -13.76
N ILE A 268 -11.83 16.17 -15.10
CA ILE A 268 -12.27 17.34 -15.89
C ILE A 268 -13.77 17.60 -15.69
N VAL A 269 -14.60 16.54 -15.73
CA VAL A 269 -16.04 16.64 -15.50
C VAL A 269 -16.33 17.15 -14.07
N ALA A 270 -15.67 16.57 -13.07
CA ALA A 270 -15.77 16.99 -11.68
C ALA A 270 -15.40 18.47 -11.52
N LEU A 271 -14.25 18.89 -12.05
CA LEU A 271 -13.79 20.27 -11.98
C LEU A 271 -14.79 21.25 -12.63
N THR A 272 -15.35 20.86 -13.78
CA THR A 272 -16.36 21.67 -14.49
C THR A 272 -17.62 21.86 -13.64
N ILE A 273 -18.16 20.78 -13.07
CA ILE A 273 -19.33 20.84 -12.19
C ILE A 273 -19.04 21.69 -10.95
N PHE A 274 -17.88 21.50 -10.32
CA PHE A 274 -17.44 22.28 -9.17
C PHE A 274 -17.41 23.78 -9.46
N ILE A 275 -16.81 24.18 -10.58
CA ILE A 275 -16.74 25.59 -11.01
C ILE A 275 -18.14 26.16 -11.25
N LEU A 276 -19.02 25.41 -11.93
CA LEU A 276 -20.39 25.86 -12.23
C LEU A 276 -21.21 26.08 -10.95
N ILE A 277 -21.16 25.13 -10.01
CA ILE A 277 -21.86 25.22 -8.72
C ILE A 277 -21.32 26.42 -7.93
N THR A 278 -20.00 26.50 -7.78
CA THR A 278 -19.32 27.55 -7.00
C THR A 278 -19.61 28.94 -7.57
N LYS A 279 -19.54 29.10 -8.90
CA LYS A 279 -19.88 30.36 -9.59
C LYS A 279 -21.33 30.79 -9.32
N LYS A 280 -22.27 29.86 -9.36
CA LYS A 280 -23.69 30.14 -9.09
C LYS A 280 -23.92 30.48 -7.61
N LEU A 281 -23.23 29.79 -6.70
CA LEU A 281 -23.27 30.03 -5.26
C LEU A 281 -22.74 31.42 -4.90
N ILE A 282 -21.58 31.82 -5.43
CA ILE A 282 -20.97 33.14 -5.20
C ILE A 282 -21.88 34.27 -5.74
N ARG A 283 -22.37 34.13 -6.98
CA ARG A 283 -23.30 35.12 -7.57
C ARG A 283 -24.56 35.30 -6.71
N SER A 284 -25.08 34.21 -6.17
CA SER A 284 -26.25 34.26 -5.29
C SER A 284 -25.95 34.98 -3.98
N HIS A 285 -24.77 34.78 -3.39
CA HIS A 285 -24.41 35.53 -2.19
C HIS A 285 -24.17 37.02 -2.47
N LEU A 286 -23.46 37.36 -3.54
CA LEU A 286 -23.17 38.75 -3.92
C LEU A 286 -24.42 39.57 -4.27
N SER A 287 -25.50 38.93 -4.70
CA SER A 287 -26.78 39.57 -5.02
C SER A 287 -27.70 39.74 -3.80
N THR A 288 -27.24 39.37 -2.61
CA THR A 288 -28.05 39.39 -1.38
C THR A 288 -27.39 40.19 -0.26
N PRO A 289 -28.17 40.83 0.64
CA PRO A 289 -27.60 41.62 1.74
C PRO A 289 -26.70 40.78 2.66
N GLY A 290 -25.46 41.22 2.84
CA GLY A 290 -24.42 40.49 3.58
C GLY A 290 -24.68 40.27 5.07
N GLN A 291 -25.65 40.95 5.67
CA GLN A 291 -25.91 40.93 7.12
C GLN A 291 -26.51 39.61 7.66
N TYR A 292 -27.05 38.76 6.78
CA TYR A 292 -27.79 37.54 7.19
C TYR A 292 -26.98 36.24 7.07
N TRP A 293 -25.95 36.23 6.21
CA TRP A 293 -25.15 35.05 5.90
C TRP A 293 -24.06 34.67 6.92
N PRO A 294 -23.48 35.61 7.70
CA PRO A 294 -22.44 35.24 8.64
C PRO A 294 -22.87 34.14 9.61
N PHE A 295 -24.11 34.20 10.10
CA PHE A 295 -24.66 33.15 10.98
C PHE A 295 -24.70 31.77 10.31
N TYR A 296 -25.12 31.70 9.04
CA TYR A 296 -25.16 30.45 8.27
C TYR A 296 -23.76 29.85 8.08
N HIS A 297 -22.77 30.67 7.72
CA HIS A 297 -21.39 30.23 7.54
C HIS A 297 -20.70 29.85 8.84
N TRP A 298 -20.93 30.59 9.93
CA TRP A 298 -20.45 30.20 11.26
C TRP A 298 -21.06 28.88 11.72
N THR A 299 -22.33 28.62 11.40
CA THR A 299 -22.98 27.33 11.70
C THR A 299 -22.29 26.18 10.94
N ILE A 300 -22.00 26.35 9.65
CA ILE A 300 -21.26 25.35 8.86
C ILE A 300 -19.87 25.11 9.45
N ILE A 301 -19.15 26.17 9.82
CA ILE A 301 -17.81 26.06 10.43
C ILE A 301 -17.87 25.29 11.76
N ILE A 302 -18.84 25.59 12.62
CA ILE A 302 -19.00 24.90 13.91
C ILE A 302 -19.31 23.41 13.68
N ILE A 303 -20.25 23.07 12.79
CA ILE A 303 -20.56 21.67 12.45
C ILE A 303 -19.32 20.97 11.88
N ALA A 304 -18.54 21.66 11.05
CA ALA A 304 -17.31 21.10 10.51
C ALA A 304 -16.26 20.85 11.58
N ILE A 305 -16.06 21.78 12.53
CA ILE A 305 -15.14 21.58 13.67
C ILE A 305 -15.57 20.36 14.48
N PHE A 306 -16.86 20.23 14.81
CA PHE A 306 -17.37 19.04 15.49
C PHE A 306 -17.12 17.76 14.68
N SER A 307 -17.30 17.80 13.36
CA SER A 307 -17.03 16.64 12.50
C SER A 307 -15.54 16.31 12.39
N LEU A 308 -14.64 17.30 12.41
CA LEU A 308 -13.20 17.11 12.22
C LEU A 308 -12.48 16.73 13.53
N VAL A 309 -12.95 17.26 14.66
CA VAL A 309 -12.38 17.00 15.99
C VAL A 309 -13.08 15.82 16.67
N GLY A 310 -14.40 15.71 16.52
CA GLY A 310 -15.22 14.69 17.17
C GLY A 310 -15.19 13.33 16.48
N ILE A 311 -14.72 13.25 15.23
CA ILE A 311 -14.59 11.99 14.48
C ILE A 311 -13.12 11.79 14.13
N SER A 312 -12.51 10.72 14.64
CA SER A 312 -11.11 10.36 14.35
C SER A 312 -10.85 10.12 12.86
N SER A 313 -11.91 9.90 12.06
CA SER A 313 -11.86 9.58 10.64
C SER A 313 -11.07 10.59 9.80
N PHE A 314 -11.07 11.88 10.12
CA PHE A 314 -10.30 12.88 9.36
C PHE A 314 -8.80 12.55 9.34
N ARG A 315 -8.24 12.13 10.47
CA ARG A 315 -6.81 11.77 10.59
C ARG A 315 -6.45 10.47 9.90
N THR A 316 -7.46 9.69 9.52
CA THR A 316 -7.29 8.43 8.79
C THR A 316 -7.58 8.58 7.29
N THR A 317 -7.88 9.79 6.82
CA THR A 317 -8.14 10.02 5.39
C THR A 317 -6.85 9.80 4.58
N PRO A 318 -6.94 9.20 3.38
CA PRO A 318 -5.85 9.11 2.41
C PRO A 318 -5.14 10.45 2.21
N GLU A 319 -5.88 11.54 2.08
CA GLU A 319 -5.34 12.89 1.92
C GLU A 319 -4.43 13.29 3.09
N PHE A 320 -4.86 13.04 4.33
CA PHE A 320 -4.06 13.33 5.51
C PHE A 320 -2.81 12.46 5.57
N ILE A 321 -2.92 11.17 5.24
CA ILE A 321 -1.79 10.23 5.22
C ILE A 321 -0.76 10.65 4.18
N VAL A 322 -1.19 10.92 2.95
CA VAL A 322 -0.34 11.40 1.84
C VAL A 322 0.39 12.68 2.25
N VAL A 323 -0.33 13.72 2.68
CA VAL A 323 0.25 15.00 3.07
C VAL A 323 1.24 14.83 4.24
N ARG A 324 0.90 14.02 5.24
CA ARG A 324 1.79 13.73 6.37
C ARG A 324 3.08 13.05 5.93
N SER A 325 3.00 12.11 4.98
CA SER A 325 4.16 11.42 4.42
C SER A 325 5.10 12.39 3.68
N PHE A 326 4.56 13.25 2.81
CA PHE A 326 5.37 14.28 2.14
C PHE A 326 5.92 15.33 3.10
N TYR A 327 5.15 15.75 4.11
CA TYR A 327 5.63 16.68 5.13
C TYR A 327 6.82 16.11 5.90
N LYS A 328 6.75 14.87 6.37
CA LYS A 328 7.87 14.18 7.04
C LYS A 328 9.10 14.09 6.14
N PHE A 329 8.90 13.80 4.85
CA PHE A 329 9.97 13.69 3.87
C PHE A 329 10.67 15.03 3.62
N PHE A 330 9.94 16.10 3.30
CA PHE A 330 10.54 17.41 3.00
C PHE A 330 11.08 18.16 4.22
N THR A 331 10.56 17.89 5.42
CA THR A 331 11.08 18.50 6.64
C THR A 331 12.37 17.86 7.13
N GLY A 332 12.78 16.73 6.55
CA GLY A 332 14.10 16.14 6.78
C GLY A 332 14.39 15.90 8.26
N ILE A 333 13.38 15.55 9.07
CA ILE A 333 13.59 15.17 10.47
C ILE A 333 14.30 13.80 10.48
N GLN A 334 15.58 13.81 10.14
CA GLN A 334 16.50 12.72 10.37
C GLN A 334 17.08 12.93 11.77
N ASN A 335 16.39 12.37 12.76
CA ASN A 335 17.00 12.23 14.07
C ASN A 335 18.17 11.27 13.91
N GLN A 336 19.33 11.61 14.48
CA GLN A 336 20.37 10.59 14.65
C GLN A 336 19.79 9.48 15.52
N VAL A 337 19.74 8.27 14.98
CA VAL A 337 19.20 7.11 15.68
C VAL A 337 20.38 6.34 16.25
N GLU A 338 20.42 6.25 17.58
CA GLU A 338 21.31 5.31 18.26
C GLU A 338 20.56 4.02 18.53
N LEU A 339 21.11 2.89 18.07
CA LEU A 339 20.49 1.59 18.26
C LEU A 339 20.72 1.12 19.69
N LYS A 340 19.63 0.94 20.45
CA LYS A 340 19.70 0.50 21.85
C LYS A 340 20.36 -0.87 21.99
N PRO A 341 21.14 -1.12 23.07
CA PRO A 341 21.80 -2.41 23.30
C PRO A 341 20.85 -3.62 23.30
N VAL A 342 19.63 -3.46 23.82
CA VAL A 342 18.63 -4.54 23.83
C VAL A 342 18.21 -4.93 22.41
N VAL A 343 18.07 -3.95 21.50
CA VAL A 343 17.73 -4.22 20.09
C VAL A 343 18.88 -4.94 19.39
N LYS A 344 20.14 -4.53 19.65
CA LYS A 344 21.33 -5.23 19.14
C LYS A 344 21.34 -6.71 19.55
N GLU A 345 21.01 -7.00 20.81
CA GLU A 345 20.97 -8.38 21.30
C GLU A 345 19.84 -9.20 20.67
N LYS A 346 18.64 -8.63 20.53
CA LYS A 346 17.52 -9.28 19.85
C LYS A 346 17.85 -9.64 18.40
N LEU A 347 18.50 -8.74 17.66
CA LEU A 347 18.89 -8.93 16.26
C LEU A 347 19.83 -10.13 16.04
N LYS A 348 20.63 -10.51 17.03
CA LYS A 348 21.48 -11.71 16.95
C LYS A 348 20.69 -13.00 16.73
N ARG A 349 19.46 -13.08 17.25
CA ARG A 349 18.56 -14.24 17.03
C ARG A 349 18.08 -14.37 15.58
N PHE A 350 18.23 -13.32 14.78
CA PHE A 350 17.91 -13.28 13.37
C PHE A 350 19.15 -13.47 12.48
N GLY A 351 20.32 -13.74 13.07
CA GLY A 351 21.59 -13.84 12.33
C GLY A 351 22.24 -12.49 12.01
N ILE A 352 21.63 -11.38 12.45
CA ILE A 352 22.15 -10.03 12.22
C ILE A 352 23.16 -9.68 13.32
N ASN A 353 24.41 -10.02 13.05
CA ASN A 353 25.54 -9.83 13.95
C ASN A 353 26.53 -8.83 13.36
N TYR A 354 26.45 -7.57 13.80
CA TYR A 354 27.40 -6.53 13.41
C TYR A 354 28.48 -6.31 14.47
N ASN A 355 29.70 -5.98 14.03
CA ASN A 355 30.75 -5.49 14.91
C ASN A 355 30.60 -3.98 15.10
N TYR A 356 29.86 -3.57 16.14
CA TYR A 356 29.53 -2.17 16.40
C TYR A 356 30.72 -1.29 16.79
N ASP A 357 31.87 -1.88 17.10
CA ASP A 357 33.09 -1.18 17.49
C ASP A 357 33.99 -0.85 16.29
N GLU A 358 33.69 -1.41 15.11
CA GLU A 358 34.41 -1.16 13.87
C GLU A 358 33.66 -0.21 12.93
N PHE A 359 34.39 0.42 12.00
CA PHE A 359 33.76 1.22 10.95
C PHE A 359 32.99 0.35 9.95
N TYR A 360 33.55 -0.80 9.57
CA TYR A 360 32.93 -1.78 8.67
C TYR A 360 32.15 -2.81 9.48
N LEU A 361 30.87 -2.56 9.67
CA LEU A 361 30.00 -3.23 10.64
C LEU A 361 29.68 -4.68 10.28
N ALA A 362 29.51 -4.97 8.99
CA ALA A 362 29.06 -6.28 8.48
C ALA A 362 30.20 -7.17 7.97
N HIS A 363 31.46 -6.75 8.13
CA HIS A 363 32.60 -7.50 7.62
C HIS A 363 32.67 -8.91 8.22
N ARG A 364 32.71 -9.92 7.35
CA ARG A 364 32.92 -11.33 7.71
C ARG A 364 34.12 -11.87 6.94
N PRO A 365 35.09 -12.53 7.60
CA PRO A 365 36.26 -13.07 6.92
C PRO A 365 35.95 -14.28 6.04
N ASN A 366 34.85 -14.98 6.32
CA ASN A 366 34.42 -16.19 5.65
C ASN A 366 32.92 -16.11 5.35
N THR A 367 32.50 -16.70 4.24
CA THR A 367 31.10 -16.79 3.80
C THR A 367 30.31 -17.81 4.63
N TYR A 368 30.96 -18.91 5.01
CA TYR A 368 30.43 -19.94 5.89
C TYR A 368 31.52 -20.45 6.84
N PRO A 369 31.17 -21.08 7.98
CA PRO A 369 32.17 -21.56 8.94
C PRO A 369 33.20 -22.48 8.27
N PRO A 370 34.52 -22.28 8.48
CA PRO A 370 35.57 -23.10 7.83
C PRO A 370 35.50 -24.59 8.14
N THR A 371 34.77 -24.98 9.19
CA THR A 371 34.47 -26.37 9.55
C THR A 371 33.42 -27.02 8.65
N SER A 372 32.72 -26.24 7.81
CA SER A 372 31.68 -26.74 6.91
C SER A 372 32.34 -27.28 5.64
N THR A 373 31.85 -28.42 5.15
CA THR A 373 32.36 -29.03 3.93
C THR A 373 31.75 -28.37 2.68
N PRO A 374 32.51 -28.25 1.57
CA PRO A 374 31.94 -28.05 0.25
C PRO A 374 30.87 -29.11 -0.04
N LEU A 375 29.82 -28.74 -0.78
CA LEU A 375 28.69 -29.65 -1.03
C LEU A 375 28.83 -30.37 -2.37
N LEU A 376 29.41 -29.72 -3.38
CA LEU A 376 29.78 -30.38 -4.64
C LEU A 376 30.98 -31.31 -4.43
N SER A 377 31.06 -32.35 -5.26
CA SER A 377 32.26 -33.19 -5.33
C SER A 377 33.48 -32.38 -5.78
N VAL A 378 34.69 -32.86 -5.46
CA VAL A 378 35.95 -32.21 -5.89
C VAL A 378 35.99 -32.04 -7.40
N ASN A 379 35.62 -33.08 -8.16
CA ASN A 379 35.58 -33.02 -9.63
C ASN A 379 34.61 -31.96 -10.16
N GLN A 380 33.41 -31.85 -9.58
CA GLN A 380 32.44 -30.80 -9.95
C GLN A 380 32.96 -29.41 -9.58
N THR A 381 33.61 -29.27 -8.44
CA THR A 381 34.15 -27.99 -7.96
C THR A 381 35.30 -27.50 -8.83
N ASP A 382 36.23 -28.40 -9.17
CA ASP A 382 37.37 -28.11 -10.06
C ASP A 382 36.93 -27.80 -11.49
N ALA A 383 35.84 -28.42 -11.95
CA ALA A 383 35.25 -28.16 -13.27
C ALA A 383 34.63 -26.76 -13.37
N LYS A 384 34.29 -26.12 -12.25
CA LYS A 384 33.60 -24.81 -12.16
C LYS A 384 32.37 -24.77 -13.08
N PRO A 385 31.22 -25.30 -12.65
CA PRO A 385 30.04 -25.38 -13.52
C PRO A 385 29.57 -23.99 -13.95
N ASN A 386 28.93 -23.92 -15.11
CA ASN A 386 28.19 -22.74 -15.52
C ASN A 386 27.02 -22.49 -14.56
N ILE A 387 26.55 -21.25 -14.47
CA ILE A 387 25.40 -20.89 -13.64
C ILE A 387 24.38 -20.10 -14.46
N ILE A 388 23.15 -20.58 -14.48
CA ILE A 388 21.98 -19.83 -14.97
C ILE A 388 21.06 -19.57 -13.78
N ALA A 389 20.81 -18.31 -13.47
CA ALA A 389 19.92 -17.87 -12.40
C ALA A 389 18.71 -17.14 -13.00
N ILE A 390 17.53 -17.74 -12.87
CA ILE A 390 16.26 -17.19 -13.36
C ILE A 390 15.48 -16.66 -12.15
N PHE A 391 15.22 -15.36 -12.16
CA PHE A 391 14.38 -14.68 -11.18
C PHE A 391 13.00 -14.43 -11.78
N PHE A 392 12.00 -15.11 -11.22
CA PHE A 392 10.59 -14.90 -11.56
C PHE A 392 10.08 -13.64 -10.90
N GLU A 393 9.53 -12.73 -11.70
CA GLU A 393 8.89 -11.50 -11.28
C GLU A 393 7.68 -11.77 -10.37
N SER A 394 7.65 -11.12 -9.21
CA SER A 394 6.47 -11.04 -8.32
C SER A 394 5.86 -12.41 -8.00
N PHE A 395 6.65 -13.40 -7.54
CA PHE A 395 6.22 -14.81 -7.49
C PHE A 395 6.23 -15.42 -6.08
N SER A 396 5.05 -15.49 -5.44
CA SER A 396 4.88 -16.20 -4.15
C SER A 396 4.76 -17.71 -4.34
N ALA A 397 5.39 -18.49 -3.45
CA ALA A 397 5.43 -19.96 -3.53
C ALA A 397 4.02 -20.59 -3.52
N ARG A 398 3.05 -19.96 -2.86
CA ARG A 398 1.63 -20.38 -2.83
C ARG A 398 0.94 -20.37 -4.20
N LEU A 399 1.55 -19.76 -5.21
CA LEU A 399 1.08 -19.77 -6.60
C LEU A 399 1.62 -20.98 -7.38
N THR A 400 2.36 -21.87 -6.72
CA THR A 400 2.74 -23.16 -7.29
C THR A 400 1.75 -24.23 -6.88
N GLU A 401 1.56 -25.24 -7.73
CA GLU A 401 0.75 -26.40 -7.37
C GLU A 401 1.41 -27.30 -6.30
N MET A 402 2.72 -27.14 -6.07
CA MET A 402 3.47 -27.84 -5.03
C MET A 402 3.08 -27.38 -3.63
N GLU A 403 2.88 -26.07 -3.44
CA GLU A 403 2.47 -25.48 -2.16
C GLU A 403 0.95 -25.42 -1.99
N SER A 404 0.23 -25.26 -3.10
CA SER A 404 -1.22 -25.06 -3.12
C SER A 404 -1.90 -26.04 -4.08
N PRO A 405 -2.29 -27.23 -3.60
CA PRO A 405 -2.94 -28.26 -4.43
C PRO A 405 -4.22 -27.79 -5.15
N GLN A 406 -4.89 -26.75 -4.64
CA GLN A 406 -6.06 -26.15 -5.30
C GLN A 406 -5.73 -25.46 -6.64
N PHE A 407 -4.46 -25.19 -6.92
CA PHE A 407 -3.98 -24.60 -8.17
C PHE A 407 -3.31 -25.65 -9.08
N LYS A 408 -3.78 -26.90 -9.04
CA LYS A 408 -3.28 -27.97 -9.91
C LYS A 408 -3.29 -27.54 -11.40
N GLY A 409 -2.16 -27.70 -12.07
CA GLY A 409 -1.93 -27.31 -13.45
C GLY A 409 -1.62 -25.83 -13.67
N LEU A 410 -1.47 -25.03 -12.59
CA LEU A 410 -1.10 -23.62 -12.71
C LEU A 410 0.37 -23.46 -13.11
N THR A 411 1.25 -24.30 -12.57
CA THR A 411 2.71 -24.23 -12.79
C THR A 411 3.33 -25.59 -13.18
N PRO A 412 2.88 -26.21 -14.29
CA PRO A 412 3.40 -27.52 -14.71
C PRO A 412 4.91 -27.55 -14.97
N GLY A 413 5.52 -26.49 -15.51
CA GLY A 413 6.96 -26.42 -15.77
C GLY A 413 7.79 -26.45 -14.51
N LEU A 414 7.43 -25.61 -13.53
CA LEU A 414 8.07 -25.59 -12.22
C LEU A 414 7.87 -26.91 -11.46
N LYS A 415 6.70 -27.55 -11.62
CA LYS A 415 6.46 -28.89 -11.06
C LYS A 415 7.38 -29.93 -11.67
N GLU A 416 7.57 -29.91 -12.98
CA GLU A 416 8.45 -30.86 -13.68
C GLU A 416 9.91 -30.71 -13.24
N MET A 417 10.39 -29.46 -13.14
CA MET A 417 11.71 -29.19 -12.55
C MET A 417 11.78 -29.73 -11.12
N ALA A 418 10.77 -29.45 -10.29
CA ALA A 418 10.73 -29.89 -8.90
C ALA A 418 10.68 -31.41 -8.74
N ASP A 419 10.11 -32.15 -9.68
CA ASP A 419 10.06 -33.62 -9.67
C ASP A 419 11.39 -34.25 -10.10
N ASN A 420 12.18 -33.58 -10.94
CA ASN A 420 13.46 -34.08 -11.43
C ASN A 420 14.42 -34.43 -10.27
N GLN A 421 14.96 -35.65 -10.25
CA GLN A 421 15.82 -36.14 -9.16
C GLN A 421 17.04 -35.25 -8.84
N ASN A 422 17.54 -34.49 -9.82
CA ASN A 422 18.67 -33.58 -9.70
C ASN A 422 18.28 -32.19 -9.17
N THR A 423 17.01 -31.96 -8.84
CA THR A 423 16.52 -30.70 -8.29
C THR A 423 16.28 -30.78 -6.79
N THR A 424 16.74 -29.76 -6.07
CA THR A 424 16.44 -29.48 -4.66
C THR A 424 15.42 -28.35 -4.55
N VAL A 425 14.37 -28.54 -3.73
CA VAL A 425 13.30 -27.55 -3.49
C VAL A 425 13.39 -26.99 -2.07
N PHE A 426 13.37 -25.66 -1.93
CA PHE A 426 13.41 -24.97 -0.63
C PHE A 426 12.00 -24.51 -0.24
N THR A 427 11.44 -25.09 0.82
CA THR A 427 9.99 -24.98 1.14
C THR A 427 9.66 -23.86 2.15
N ASN A 428 10.64 -23.40 2.92
CA ASN A 428 10.50 -22.33 3.91
C ASN A 428 11.39 -21.12 3.60
N TYR A 429 11.43 -20.73 2.32
CA TYR A 429 12.21 -19.62 1.81
C TYR A 429 11.34 -18.37 1.61
N TYR A 430 11.74 -17.23 2.18
CA TYR A 430 10.97 -15.98 2.20
C TYR A 430 11.75 -14.84 1.53
N ASN A 431 11.06 -13.85 0.96
CA ASN A 431 11.75 -12.65 0.50
C ASN A 431 12.23 -11.78 1.68
N GLY A 432 13.44 -11.24 1.59
CA GLY A 432 14.00 -10.28 2.56
C GLY A 432 13.70 -8.82 2.20
N SER A 433 13.42 -8.54 0.92
CA SER A 433 13.04 -7.22 0.43
C SER A 433 12.08 -7.32 -0.77
N THR A 434 11.66 -6.17 -1.28
CA THR A 434 10.72 -5.96 -2.40
C THR A 434 10.94 -4.55 -2.94
N PRO A 435 10.65 -4.19 -4.21
CA PRO A 435 10.36 -5.05 -5.36
C PRO A 435 11.66 -5.60 -5.98
N THR A 436 11.67 -5.89 -7.29
CA THR A 436 12.74 -6.61 -8.02
C THR A 436 14.15 -6.17 -7.66
N ILE A 437 14.47 -4.87 -7.76
CA ILE A 437 15.86 -4.41 -7.58
C ILE A 437 16.39 -4.67 -6.17
N THR A 438 15.62 -4.34 -5.14
CA THR A 438 16.01 -4.58 -3.75
C THR A 438 15.91 -6.06 -3.37
N GLY A 439 14.99 -6.81 -3.98
CA GLY A 439 14.93 -8.26 -3.91
C GLY A 439 16.18 -8.93 -4.48
N LEU A 440 16.67 -8.47 -5.63
CA LEU A 440 17.91 -8.94 -6.25
C LEU A 440 19.15 -8.49 -5.48
N ILE A 441 19.18 -7.28 -4.89
CA ILE A 441 20.25 -6.88 -3.96
C ILE A 441 20.27 -7.80 -2.74
N ALA A 442 19.10 -8.10 -2.17
CA ALA A 442 18.99 -9.05 -1.06
C ALA A 442 19.56 -10.41 -1.46
N GLN A 443 19.24 -10.92 -2.64
CA GLN A 443 19.74 -12.22 -3.09
C GLN A 443 21.21 -12.20 -3.48
N LEU A 444 21.59 -11.39 -4.46
CA LEU A 444 22.91 -11.39 -5.07
C LEU A 444 23.99 -10.83 -4.14
N CYS A 445 23.66 -9.84 -3.29
CA CYS A 445 24.62 -9.23 -2.37
C CYS A 445 24.42 -9.65 -0.92
N SER A 446 23.46 -10.53 -0.62
CA SER A 446 23.12 -10.96 0.75
C SER A 446 22.90 -9.76 1.69
N PHE A 447 22.29 -8.68 1.17
CA PHE A 447 22.18 -7.41 1.89
C PHE A 447 20.72 -6.99 2.01
N LEU A 448 20.21 -6.77 3.22
CA LEU A 448 18.87 -6.23 3.47
C LEU A 448 18.88 -4.69 3.28
N PRO A 449 18.35 -4.13 2.19
CA PRO A 449 18.43 -2.70 1.94
C PRO A 449 17.41 -1.94 2.82
N PRO A 450 17.84 -0.96 3.64
CA PRO A 450 16.93 -0.13 4.44
C PRO A 450 16.33 1.01 3.61
N THR A 451 16.12 0.79 2.32
CA THR A 451 15.84 1.84 1.32
C THR A 451 15.31 1.22 0.02
N GLY A 452 14.67 2.02 -0.84
CA GLY A 452 14.25 1.63 -2.18
C GLY A 452 15.28 2.00 -3.26
N HIS A 453 15.15 1.43 -4.46
CA HIS A 453 16.18 1.50 -5.51
C HIS A 453 16.60 2.93 -5.91
N ASP A 454 15.67 3.88 -5.97
CA ASP A 454 15.96 5.26 -6.38
C ASP A 454 16.89 5.99 -5.41
N GLU A 455 16.77 5.73 -4.10
CA GLU A 455 17.64 6.33 -3.09
C GLU A 455 19.06 5.75 -3.15
N ILE A 456 19.20 4.47 -3.55
CA ILE A 456 20.51 3.83 -3.74
C ILE A 456 21.28 4.45 -4.95
N GLU A 457 20.53 5.07 -5.87
CA GLU A 457 20.99 5.59 -7.16
C GLU A 457 21.13 7.13 -7.19
N LYS A 458 20.11 7.88 -6.74
CA LYS A 458 20.03 9.36 -6.84
C LYS A 458 21.14 10.09 -6.10
N GLU A 459 21.81 9.44 -5.16
CA GLU A 459 22.98 10.00 -4.47
C GLU A 459 24.33 9.57 -5.08
N ASN A 460 24.35 8.98 -6.29
CA ASN A 460 25.52 8.38 -6.94
C ASN A 460 26.13 7.22 -6.12
N HIS A 461 25.36 6.63 -5.22
CA HIS A 461 25.92 5.75 -4.22
C HIS A 461 26.28 4.37 -4.78
N LEU A 462 25.49 3.68 -5.61
CA LEU A 462 25.87 2.33 -6.09
C LEU A 462 27.24 2.20 -6.77
N ASN A 463 27.64 3.18 -7.60
CA ASN A 463 28.97 3.20 -8.20
C ASN A 463 30.12 3.36 -7.17
N THR A 464 29.79 3.78 -5.93
CA THR A 464 30.67 3.84 -4.76
C THR A 464 30.33 2.81 -3.68
N LEU A 465 29.18 2.12 -3.78
CA LEU A 465 28.77 1.09 -2.85
C LEU A 465 29.58 -0.15 -3.22
N HIS A 466 30.73 -0.32 -2.58
CA HIS A 466 31.57 -1.50 -2.69
C HIS A 466 30.91 -2.70 -2.01
N LEU A 467 29.68 -3.03 -2.40
CA LEU A 467 28.97 -4.22 -1.92
C LEU A 467 29.70 -5.46 -2.44
N SER A 468 29.93 -6.40 -1.54
CA SER A 468 30.26 -7.77 -1.92
C SER A 468 29.00 -8.39 -2.54
N CYS A 469 29.06 -8.73 -3.83
CA CYS A 469 27.98 -9.38 -4.52
C CYS A 469 28.47 -10.61 -5.27
N LEU A 470 27.58 -11.57 -5.50
CA LEU A 470 27.86 -12.84 -6.15
C LEU A 470 28.59 -12.67 -7.50
N PRO A 471 28.16 -11.81 -8.45
CA PRO A 471 28.86 -11.65 -9.73
C PRO A 471 30.35 -11.33 -9.56
N LYS A 472 30.67 -10.32 -8.72
CA LYS A 472 32.05 -9.93 -8.40
C LYS A 472 32.85 -11.06 -7.75
N ILE A 473 32.27 -11.76 -6.77
CA ILE A 473 32.93 -12.88 -6.08
C ILE A 473 33.21 -14.04 -7.03
N LEU A 474 32.26 -14.40 -7.90
CA LEU A 474 32.47 -15.46 -8.89
C LEU A 474 33.57 -15.10 -9.88
N LYS A 475 33.62 -13.85 -10.35
CA LYS A 475 34.72 -13.38 -11.22
C LYS A 475 36.08 -13.48 -10.55
N GLN A 476 36.17 -13.11 -9.27
CA GLN A 476 37.39 -13.29 -8.47
C GLN A 476 37.79 -14.76 -8.30
N ASN A 477 36.86 -15.70 -8.51
CA ASN A 477 37.08 -17.15 -8.43
C ASN A 477 37.12 -17.83 -9.81
N GLY A 478 37.32 -17.05 -10.88
CA GLY A 478 37.63 -17.56 -12.22
C GLY A 478 36.43 -17.78 -13.14
N TYR A 479 35.27 -17.15 -12.86
CA TYR A 479 34.20 -17.00 -13.84
C TYR A 479 34.56 -15.91 -14.85
N ASN A 480 34.48 -16.25 -16.14
CA ASN A 480 35.03 -15.45 -17.24
C ASN A 480 34.01 -14.49 -17.86
N TYR A 481 32.71 -14.70 -17.59
CA TYR A 481 31.65 -13.88 -18.15
C TYR A 481 30.45 -13.84 -17.21
N VAL A 482 29.97 -12.64 -16.88
CA VAL A 482 28.72 -12.44 -16.14
C VAL A 482 27.81 -11.49 -16.88
N ASN A 483 26.59 -11.90 -17.17
CA ASN A 483 25.60 -11.05 -17.84
C ASN A 483 24.25 -11.02 -17.12
N TYR A 484 23.48 -9.98 -17.41
CA TYR A 484 22.10 -9.81 -16.93
C TYR A 484 21.15 -9.56 -18.11
N VAL A 485 20.06 -10.32 -18.17
CA VAL A 485 19.04 -10.27 -19.22
C VAL A 485 17.71 -9.80 -18.63
N THR A 486 17.08 -8.80 -19.26
CA THR A 486 15.78 -8.26 -18.85
C THR A 486 14.94 -7.83 -20.04
N ALA A 487 13.62 -7.97 -19.92
CA ALA A 487 12.67 -7.59 -20.97
C ALA A 487 12.72 -6.11 -21.35
N ILE A 488 12.93 -5.25 -20.35
CA ILE A 488 12.73 -3.80 -20.43
C ILE A 488 14.05 -3.05 -20.64
N SER A 489 13.99 -1.72 -20.73
CA SER A 489 15.20 -0.91 -20.87
C SER A 489 16.16 -1.15 -19.70
N LYS A 490 17.45 -1.28 -19.99
CA LYS A 490 18.49 -1.38 -18.95
C LYS A 490 18.60 -0.11 -18.08
N THR A 491 18.10 1.02 -18.55
CA THR A 491 18.04 2.27 -17.78
C THR A 491 16.88 2.29 -16.78
N PHE A 492 15.85 1.44 -16.96
CA PHE A 492 14.71 1.39 -16.06
C PHE A 492 15.16 0.88 -14.69
N ALA A 493 14.84 1.63 -13.64
CA ALA A 493 15.35 1.40 -12.29
C ALA A 493 16.88 1.26 -12.24
N HIS A 494 17.56 1.97 -13.16
CA HIS A 494 19.00 2.17 -13.17
C HIS A 494 19.86 0.88 -13.19
N LYS A 495 19.41 -0.14 -13.91
CA LYS A 495 20.14 -1.42 -13.96
C LYS A 495 21.53 -1.27 -14.60
N ASP A 496 21.68 -0.31 -15.51
CA ASP A 496 22.90 0.00 -16.24
C ASP A 496 24.02 0.60 -15.39
N THR A 497 23.72 1.08 -14.18
CA THR A 497 24.69 1.49 -13.15
C THR A 497 24.80 0.46 -12.03
N LEU A 498 23.66 -0.08 -11.59
CA LEU A 498 23.62 -1.04 -10.50
C LEU A 498 24.34 -2.36 -10.79
N PHE A 499 23.94 -3.09 -11.84
CA PHE A 499 24.49 -4.42 -12.08
C PHE A 499 25.98 -4.42 -12.41
N PRO A 500 26.54 -3.43 -13.13
CA PRO A 500 27.98 -3.36 -13.34
C PRO A 500 28.74 -3.13 -12.03
N SER A 501 28.19 -2.36 -11.09
CA SER A 501 28.77 -2.19 -9.74
C SER A 501 28.83 -3.52 -8.97
N MET A 502 27.88 -4.44 -9.21
CA MET A 502 27.87 -5.78 -8.63
C MET A 502 28.87 -6.74 -9.29
N GLY A 503 29.47 -6.35 -10.43
CA GLY A 503 30.42 -7.15 -11.20
C GLY A 503 29.88 -7.75 -12.51
N VAL A 504 28.69 -7.34 -12.98
CA VAL A 504 28.13 -7.78 -14.27
C VAL A 504 28.86 -7.11 -15.44
N ASP A 505 29.23 -7.88 -16.46
CA ASP A 505 29.97 -7.40 -17.65
C ASP A 505 29.05 -6.77 -18.69
N GLU A 506 27.91 -7.41 -18.98
CA GLU A 506 26.98 -6.97 -20.01
C GLU A 506 25.53 -7.06 -19.54
N ILE A 507 24.73 -6.08 -19.94
CA ILE A 507 23.29 -6.03 -19.68
C ILE A 507 22.55 -5.99 -21.00
N PHE A 508 21.61 -6.92 -21.16
CA PHE A 508 20.74 -7.02 -22.32
C PHE A 508 19.34 -6.56 -21.94
N GLY A 509 19.04 -5.28 -22.22
CA GLY A 509 17.70 -4.74 -22.16
C GLY A 509 17.05 -4.72 -23.54
N THR A 510 15.87 -4.08 -23.65
CA THR A 510 15.08 -4.07 -24.90
C THR A 510 15.89 -3.65 -26.14
N ALA A 511 16.76 -2.64 -26.03
CA ALA A 511 17.53 -2.12 -27.17
C ALA A 511 18.61 -3.10 -27.63
N GLU A 512 19.25 -3.82 -26.71
CA GLU A 512 20.24 -4.85 -26.99
C GLU A 512 19.58 -6.11 -27.55
N LEU A 513 18.49 -6.57 -26.93
CA LEU A 513 17.74 -7.76 -27.35
C LEU A 513 17.15 -7.61 -28.75
N LYS A 514 16.68 -6.42 -29.13
CA LYS A 514 16.19 -6.11 -30.47
C LYS A 514 17.26 -6.27 -31.57
N LYS A 515 18.55 -6.29 -31.23
CA LYS A 515 19.62 -6.60 -32.20
C LYS A 515 19.75 -8.10 -32.48
N LEU A 516 19.16 -8.93 -31.63
CA LEU A 516 19.24 -10.39 -31.70
C LEU A 516 18.01 -11.02 -32.37
N THR A 517 16.90 -10.29 -32.51
CA THR A 517 15.66 -10.77 -33.13
C THR A 517 14.98 -9.69 -33.96
N ASN A 518 14.22 -10.10 -34.99
CA ASN A 518 13.34 -9.22 -35.76
C ASN A 518 11.93 -9.15 -35.18
N GLU A 519 11.64 -9.93 -34.14
CA GLU A 519 10.34 -9.93 -33.47
C GLU A 519 10.10 -8.62 -32.72
N LYS A 520 8.83 -8.25 -32.64
CA LYS A 520 8.42 -7.13 -31.80
C LYS A 520 8.25 -7.61 -30.35
N PRO A 521 8.57 -6.75 -29.36
CA PRO A 521 8.26 -7.05 -27.96
C PRO A 521 6.76 -7.29 -27.76
N LEU A 522 6.40 -8.35 -27.03
CA LEU A 522 5.01 -8.77 -26.78
C LEU A 522 4.47 -8.43 -25.39
N SER A 523 5.26 -7.78 -24.53
CA SER A 523 4.91 -7.40 -23.16
C SER A 523 5.29 -5.93 -22.89
N TRP A 524 5.54 -5.55 -21.63
CA TRP A 524 6.16 -4.24 -21.31
C TRP A 524 7.54 -4.10 -21.98
N GLY A 525 8.20 -5.24 -22.18
CA GLY A 525 9.31 -5.42 -23.10
C GLY A 525 9.10 -6.72 -23.88
N PHE A 526 10.16 -7.50 -24.05
CA PHE A 526 10.01 -8.86 -24.56
C PHE A 526 9.25 -9.73 -23.55
N SER A 527 8.32 -10.57 -24.00
CA SER A 527 7.61 -11.52 -23.12
C SER A 527 8.57 -12.61 -22.62
N ASP A 528 8.17 -13.36 -21.60
CA ASP A 528 8.96 -14.46 -21.04
C ASP A 528 9.20 -15.55 -22.10
N HIS A 529 8.21 -15.81 -22.97
CA HIS A 529 8.35 -16.69 -24.14
C HIS A 529 9.42 -16.24 -25.12
N GLN A 530 9.70 -14.93 -25.21
CA GLN A 530 10.75 -14.37 -26.05
C GLN A 530 12.10 -14.31 -25.32
N LEU A 531 12.10 -14.10 -24.00
CA LEU A 531 13.32 -13.93 -23.21
C LEU A 531 14.19 -15.19 -23.16
N TYR A 532 13.61 -16.38 -22.94
CA TYR A 532 14.41 -17.60 -22.84
C TYR A 532 15.18 -17.93 -24.13
N PRO A 533 14.56 -17.95 -25.33
CA PRO A 533 15.31 -18.17 -26.58
C PRO A 533 16.38 -17.10 -26.85
N LEU A 534 16.13 -15.85 -26.45
CA LEU A 534 17.11 -14.76 -26.58
C LEU A 534 18.30 -14.97 -25.65
N MET A 535 18.07 -15.41 -24.41
CA MET A 535 19.12 -15.77 -23.47
C MET A 535 19.97 -16.93 -24.00
N GLU A 536 19.36 -18.00 -24.50
CA GLU A 536 20.09 -19.12 -25.10
C GLU A 536 20.97 -18.68 -26.28
N LYS A 537 20.48 -17.75 -27.11
CA LYS A 537 21.26 -17.15 -28.19
C LYS A 537 22.44 -16.33 -27.67
N ILE A 538 22.25 -15.52 -26.63
CA ILE A 538 23.34 -14.76 -25.97
C ILE A 538 24.41 -15.72 -25.46
N LEU A 539 24.00 -16.79 -24.78
CA LEU A 539 24.91 -17.80 -24.24
C LEU A 539 25.73 -18.45 -25.36
N LYS A 540 25.07 -18.88 -26.43
CA LYS A 540 25.73 -19.50 -27.58
C LYS A 540 26.74 -18.59 -28.29
N ASP A 541 26.40 -17.31 -28.44
CA ASP A 541 27.18 -16.38 -29.26
C ASP A 541 28.32 -15.70 -28.48
N LYS A 542 28.15 -15.52 -27.16
CA LYS A 542 29.02 -14.64 -26.35
C LYS A 542 29.60 -15.26 -25.09
N ALA A 543 28.99 -16.31 -24.53
CA ALA A 543 29.43 -16.80 -23.23
C ALA A 543 30.85 -17.36 -23.29
N ARG A 544 31.59 -17.11 -22.21
CA ARG A 544 32.91 -17.70 -21.98
C ARG A 544 32.83 -18.47 -20.68
N GLU A 545 32.92 -19.79 -20.79
CA GLU A 545 32.81 -20.67 -19.64
C GLU A 545 34.03 -20.52 -18.71
N PRO A 546 33.84 -20.64 -17.38
CA PRO A 546 32.54 -20.72 -16.72
C PRO A 546 31.87 -19.34 -16.62
N TYR A 547 30.54 -19.30 -16.80
CA TYR A 547 29.76 -18.06 -16.81
C TYR A 547 28.66 -18.03 -15.74
N LEU A 548 28.21 -16.82 -15.40
CA LEU A 548 26.95 -16.57 -14.71
C LEU A 548 26.03 -15.78 -15.63
N THR A 549 24.85 -16.30 -15.91
CA THR A 549 23.76 -15.58 -16.59
C THR A 549 22.61 -15.39 -15.62
N ILE A 550 22.20 -14.13 -15.44
CA ILE A 550 21.04 -13.78 -14.62
C ILE A 550 19.93 -13.32 -15.56
N LEU A 551 18.73 -13.89 -15.44
CA LEU A 551 17.55 -13.48 -16.18
C LEU A 551 16.44 -13.10 -15.21
N SER A 552 15.79 -11.96 -15.44
CA SER A 552 14.56 -11.58 -14.74
C SER A 552 13.38 -11.63 -15.71
N THR A 553 12.34 -12.38 -15.35
CA THR A 553 11.09 -12.46 -16.11
C THR A 553 10.28 -11.16 -15.96
N VAL A 554 9.19 -10.99 -16.70
CA VAL A 554 8.39 -9.75 -16.70
C VAL A 554 6.87 -9.95 -16.72
N ASP A 555 6.36 -11.06 -17.25
CA ASP A 555 4.94 -11.15 -17.60
C ASP A 555 4.01 -11.21 -16.39
N ASN A 556 4.53 -11.65 -15.26
CA ASN A 556 3.82 -11.66 -13.98
C ASN A 556 3.86 -10.32 -13.22
N HIS A 557 4.26 -9.22 -13.87
CA HIS A 557 4.22 -7.88 -13.29
C HIS A 557 2.79 -7.27 -13.31
N PRO A 558 2.39 -6.48 -12.29
CA PRO A 558 1.14 -5.72 -12.31
C PRO A 558 0.99 -4.86 -13.59
N PRO A 559 -0.18 -4.79 -14.25
CA PRO A 559 -1.50 -5.25 -13.78
C PRO A 559 -1.86 -6.68 -14.23
N TYR A 560 -0.88 -7.58 -14.40
CA TYR A 560 -1.07 -9.00 -14.74
C TYR A 560 -1.77 -9.23 -16.08
N THR A 561 -1.59 -8.29 -17.02
CA THR A 561 -2.20 -8.29 -18.36
C THR A 561 -1.23 -7.79 -19.43
N LEU A 562 0.08 -7.83 -19.12
CA LEU A 562 1.12 -7.23 -19.97
C LEU A 562 1.39 -8.07 -21.23
N ALA A 563 1.51 -9.38 -21.08
CA ALA A 563 1.78 -10.31 -22.16
C ALA A 563 0.64 -10.35 -23.19
N GLN A 564 0.96 -10.13 -24.46
CA GLN A 564 0.03 -10.29 -25.60
C GLN A 564 -0.16 -11.77 -25.98
N ASP A 565 0.82 -12.60 -25.65
CA ASP A 565 0.91 -14.05 -25.84
C ASP A 565 0.46 -14.85 -24.60
N MET A 566 -0.39 -14.25 -23.77
CA MET A 566 -0.87 -14.84 -22.53
C MET A 566 -1.54 -16.21 -22.71
N VAL A 567 -1.13 -17.17 -21.89
CA VAL A 567 -1.72 -18.51 -21.79
C VAL A 567 -2.75 -18.54 -20.66
N LYS A 568 -3.95 -19.05 -20.96
CA LYS A 568 -5.06 -19.05 -20.00
C LYS A 568 -5.00 -20.26 -19.05
N TYR A 569 -5.15 -19.99 -17.76
CA TYR A 569 -5.36 -21.02 -16.75
C TYR A 569 -6.85 -21.23 -16.46
N GLY A 570 -7.30 -22.48 -16.39
CA GLY A 570 -8.69 -22.84 -16.09
C GLY A 570 -9.68 -22.22 -17.08
N ASP A 571 -10.62 -21.40 -16.59
CA ASP A 571 -11.61 -20.69 -17.42
C ASP A 571 -11.08 -19.37 -18.02
N GLY A 572 -9.84 -19.00 -17.68
CA GLY A 572 -9.15 -17.81 -18.18
C GLY A 572 -9.67 -16.48 -17.65
N LYS A 573 -10.54 -16.46 -16.62
CA LYS A 573 -11.11 -15.21 -16.09
C LYS A 573 -10.25 -14.48 -15.06
N ASP A 574 -9.27 -15.16 -14.46
CA ASP A 574 -8.36 -14.58 -13.47
C ASP A 574 -7.04 -14.22 -14.15
N ASN A 575 -6.87 -12.94 -14.50
CA ASN A 575 -5.70 -12.46 -15.21
C ASN A 575 -4.39 -12.68 -14.44
N MET A 576 -4.44 -12.65 -13.10
CA MET A 576 -3.26 -12.92 -12.28
C MET A 576 -2.85 -14.39 -12.36
N LEU A 577 -3.81 -15.32 -12.30
CA LEU A 577 -3.48 -16.74 -12.50
C LEU A 577 -3.03 -17.01 -13.94
N ASN A 578 -3.59 -16.32 -14.93
CA ASN A 578 -3.11 -16.41 -16.31
C ASN A 578 -1.66 -15.89 -16.46
N SER A 579 -1.28 -14.79 -15.78
CA SER A 579 0.09 -14.28 -15.85
C SER A 579 1.09 -15.24 -15.21
N VAL A 580 0.75 -15.81 -14.04
CA VAL A 580 1.54 -16.87 -13.40
C VAL A 580 1.72 -18.07 -14.34
N HIS A 581 0.63 -18.52 -14.97
CA HIS A 581 0.66 -19.64 -15.90
C HIS A 581 1.47 -19.34 -17.17
N THR A 582 1.41 -18.10 -17.66
CA THR A 582 2.17 -17.65 -18.84
C THR A 582 3.66 -17.68 -18.58
N SER A 583 4.13 -17.15 -17.44
CA SER A 583 5.55 -17.22 -17.06
C SER A 583 6.02 -18.66 -16.85
N ASP A 584 5.19 -19.53 -16.26
CA ASP A 584 5.53 -20.95 -16.11
C ASP A 584 5.54 -21.71 -17.45
N ASP A 585 4.63 -21.42 -18.37
CA ASP A 585 4.59 -22.02 -19.70
C ASP A 585 5.86 -21.68 -20.51
N ALA A 586 6.28 -20.41 -20.48
CA ALA A 586 7.55 -19.99 -21.06
C ALA A 586 8.75 -20.72 -20.44
N PHE A 587 8.75 -20.84 -19.11
CA PHE A 587 9.77 -21.59 -18.39
C PHE A 587 9.75 -23.08 -18.72
N LYS A 588 8.57 -23.68 -18.90
CA LYS A 588 8.45 -25.09 -19.28
C LYS A 588 9.13 -25.36 -20.61
N ILE A 589 8.91 -24.52 -21.61
CA ILE A 589 9.54 -24.64 -22.93
C ILE A 589 11.07 -24.58 -22.79
N PHE A 590 11.57 -23.63 -21.98
CA PHE A 590 12.99 -23.54 -21.67
C PHE A 590 13.51 -24.79 -20.95
N TRP A 591 12.82 -25.25 -19.91
CA TRP A 591 13.21 -26.41 -19.11
C TRP A 591 13.31 -27.69 -19.95
N ASP A 592 12.30 -27.96 -20.78
CA ASP A 592 12.27 -29.13 -21.68
C ASP A 592 13.45 -29.12 -22.65
N SER A 593 13.80 -27.94 -23.19
CA SER A 593 14.98 -27.73 -24.04
C SER A 593 16.29 -27.90 -23.25
N PHE A 594 16.40 -27.25 -22.10
CA PHE A 594 17.60 -27.24 -21.25
C PHE A 594 17.97 -28.65 -20.79
N ILE A 595 17.04 -29.39 -20.19
CA ILE A 595 17.30 -30.68 -19.56
C ILE A 595 17.71 -31.77 -20.55
N THR A 596 17.35 -31.60 -21.84
CA THR A 596 17.75 -32.51 -22.92
C THR A 596 19.01 -32.05 -23.66
N SER A 597 19.51 -30.85 -23.36
CA SER A 597 20.70 -30.28 -23.98
C SER A 597 22.00 -30.74 -23.31
N PRO A 598 23.15 -30.66 -24.00
CA PRO A 598 24.45 -30.93 -23.38
C PRO A 598 24.78 -30.03 -22.18
N ALA A 599 24.25 -28.80 -22.15
CA ALA A 599 24.50 -27.83 -21.08
C ALA A 599 23.92 -28.28 -19.72
N ALA A 600 22.93 -29.17 -19.70
CA ALA A 600 22.39 -29.71 -18.45
C ALA A 600 23.36 -30.62 -17.68
N ASN A 601 24.52 -30.97 -18.26
CA ASN A 601 25.53 -31.80 -17.62
C ASN A 601 26.59 -30.98 -16.85
N ASP A 602 26.75 -29.69 -17.15
CA ASP A 602 27.78 -28.83 -16.58
C ASP A 602 27.25 -27.47 -16.08
N THR A 603 25.93 -27.29 -16.07
CA THR A 603 25.29 -26.05 -15.66
C THR A 603 24.42 -26.26 -14.41
N ILE A 604 24.65 -25.45 -13.38
CA ILE A 604 23.73 -25.27 -12.26
C ILE A 604 22.62 -24.32 -12.72
N LEU A 605 21.37 -24.80 -12.68
CA LEU A 605 20.19 -23.99 -12.96
C LEU A 605 19.48 -23.62 -11.66
N ILE A 606 19.35 -22.33 -11.40
CA ILE A 606 18.70 -21.79 -10.22
C ILE A 606 17.43 -21.07 -10.65
N VAL A 607 16.32 -21.40 -10.02
CA VAL A 607 15.02 -20.78 -10.25
C VAL A 607 14.52 -20.24 -8.92
N ALA A 608 14.40 -18.92 -8.81
CA ALA A 608 13.95 -18.23 -7.61
C ALA A 608 12.95 -17.13 -7.98
N ALA A 609 12.13 -16.66 -7.04
CA ALA A 609 11.44 -15.39 -7.24
C ALA A 609 12.36 -14.21 -6.86
N ASP A 610 12.16 -13.06 -7.48
CA ASP A 610 12.83 -11.82 -7.04
C ASP A 610 12.25 -11.31 -5.70
N HIS A 611 10.91 -11.35 -5.56
CA HIS A 611 10.14 -11.03 -4.37
C HIS A 611 8.75 -11.70 -4.40
N ALA A 612 8.00 -11.57 -3.30
CA ALA A 612 6.62 -12.05 -3.22
C ALA A 612 5.69 -11.24 -4.12
N ILE A 613 4.62 -11.86 -4.61
CA ILE A 613 3.61 -11.15 -5.40
C ILE A 613 3.00 -10.01 -4.58
N PHE A 614 2.69 -8.89 -5.24
CA PHE A 614 2.10 -7.75 -4.55
C PHE A 614 0.74 -8.11 -3.92
N PRO A 615 0.42 -7.56 -2.74
CA PRO A 615 -0.83 -7.89 -2.04
C PRO A 615 -2.10 -7.62 -2.86
N THR A 616 -2.05 -6.71 -3.85
CA THR A 616 -3.13 -6.36 -4.79
C THR A 616 -3.56 -7.53 -5.66
N ALA A 617 -2.65 -8.47 -5.92
CA ALA A 617 -2.87 -9.64 -6.75
C ALA A 617 -3.92 -10.59 -6.17
N TYR A 618 -4.02 -10.63 -4.83
CA TYR A 618 -4.87 -11.57 -4.12
C TYR A 618 -6.31 -11.09 -4.05
N ASN A 619 -7.17 -11.68 -4.87
CA ASN A 619 -8.60 -11.44 -4.83
C ASN A 619 -9.32 -12.42 -3.88
N LYS A 620 -10.43 -11.99 -3.26
CA LYS A 620 -11.21 -12.80 -2.31
C LYS A 620 -11.84 -14.06 -2.92
N LYS A 621 -11.93 -14.14 -4.26
CA LYS A 621 -12.52 -15.30 -4.95
C LYS A 621 -11.52 -16.46 -4.99
N SER A 622 -10.28 -16.17 -5.35
CA SER A 622 -9.19 -17.15 -5.48
C SER A 622 -8.45 -17.36 -4.14
N PHE A 623 -8.48 -16.38 -3.23
CA PHE A 623 -7.78 -16.40 -1.94
C PHE A 623 -8.66 -15.90 -0.79
N PRO A 624 -9.77 -16.58 -0.43
CA PRO A 624 -10.72 -16.09 0.56
C PRO A 624 -10.12 -15.84 1.95
N ASP A 625 -9.17 -16.69 2.37
CA ASP A 625 -8.58 -16.63 3.72
C ASP A 625 -7.37 -15.70 3.84
N PHE A 626 -6.80 -15.31 2.69
CA PHE A 626 -5.55 -14.55 2.59
C PHE A 626 -5.73 -13.15 2.00
N ALA A 627 -6.72 -12.95 1.11
CA ALA A 627 -7.00 -11.64 0.53
C ALA A 627 -7.36 -10.61 1.62
N GLY A 628 -6.63 -9.49 1.65
CA GLY A 628 -6.73 -8.45 2.69
C GLY A 628 -5.91 -8.73 3.95
N LYS A 629 -5.17 -9.85 4.02
CA LYS A 629 -4.12 -10.12 5.03
C LYS A 629 -2.73 -10.24 4.42
N ALA A 630 -2.65 -10.28 3.09
CA ALA A 630 -1.41 -10.36 2.35
C ALA A 630 -0.50 -9.15 2.65
N THR A 631 0.80 -9.40 2.66
CA THR A 631 1.84 -8.38 2.85
C THR A 631 2.83 -8.48 1.70
N PHE A 632 3.75 -7.53 1.56
CA PHE A 632 4.84 -7.64 0.58
C PHE A 632 5.87 -8.72 0.92
N TYR A 633 5.67 -9.44 2.02
CA TYR A 633 6.51 -10.53 2.48
C TYR A 633 5.70 -11.82 2.52
N ASP A 634 6.23 -12.86 1.86
CA ASP A 634 5.64 -14.19 1.80
C ASP A 634 6.73 -15.23 1.55
N LYS A 635 6.35 -16.51 1.60
CA LYS A 635 7.18 -17.56 1.01
C LYS A 635 7.31 -17.31 -0.48
N ILE A 636 8.53 -17.38 -0.99
CA ILE A 636 8.86 -17.25 -2.41
C ILE A 636 9.45 -18.56 -2.93
N MET A 637 9.31 -18.78 -4.24
CA MET A 637 9.85 -19.97 -4.89
C MET A 637 11.38 -19.94 -4.87
N TYR A 638 12.01 -21.08 -4.58
CA TYR A 638 13.45 -21.30 -4.75
C TYR A 638 13.76 -22.78 -4.98
N MET A 639 14.40 -23.07 -6.11
CA MET A 639 14.81 -24.41 -6.53
C MET A 639 16.18 -24.36 -7.19
N ILE A 640 16.98 -25.40 -7.00
CA ILE A 640 18.30 -25.54 -7.62
C ILE A 640 18.37 -26.91 -8.29
N TYR A 641 18.66 -26.94 -9.58
CA TYR A 641 19.08 -28.12 -10.31
C TYR A 641 20.61 -28.17 -10.36
N ILE A 642 21.18 -29.31 -9.98
CA ILE A 642 22.61 -29.60 -10.05
C ILE A 642 22.82 -30.92 -10.78
N PRO A 643 23.66 -30.99 -11.83
CA PRO A 643 24.01 -32.27 -12.46
C PRO A 643 24.65 -33.19 -11.41
N ASP A 644 24.18 -34.43 -11.29
CA ASP A 644 24.57 -35.36 -10.21
C ASP A 644 24.41 -34.72 -8.82
N ASN A 645 23.20 -34.24 -8.53
CA ASN A 645 22.89 -33.42 -7.35
C ASN A 645 23.26 -34.11 -6.02
N PRO A 646 24.18 -33.54 -5.23
CA PRO A 646 24.52 -34.08 -3.91
C PRO A 646 23.58 -33.59 -2.80
N LEU A 647 22.70 -32.63 -3.10
CA LEU A 647 21.83 -31.99 -2.11
C LEU A 647 20.56 -32.81 -1.85
N PRO A 648 19.92 -32.66 -0.67
CA PRO A 648 18.62 -33.27 -0.40
C PRO A 648 17.56 -32.84 -1.41
N LYS A 649 16.59 -33.71 -1.69
CA LYS A 649 15.46 -33.41 -2.59
C LYS A 649 14.63 -32.20 -2.12
N SER A 650 14.49 -32.03 -0.81
CA SER A 650 13.80 -30.90 -0.21
C SER A 650 14.54 -30.39 1.02
N VAL A 651 14.53 -29.07 1.21
CA VAL A 651 15.12 -28.36 2.34
C VAL A 651 14.06 -27.49 3.00
N ASP A 652 13.82 -27.73 4.29
CA ASP A 652 12.79 -27.08 5.10
C ASP A 652 13.36 -26.06 6.11
N THR A 653 14.68 -25.84 6.11
CA THR A 653 15.31 -24.77 6.89
C THR A 653 14.66 -23.42 6.58
N TYR A 654 14.20 -22.72 7.61
CA TYR A 654 13.68 -21.37 7.46
C TYR A 654 14.79 -20.41 7.02
N ALA A 655 14.58 -19.82 5.85
CA ALA A 655 15.56 -18.97 5.19
C ALA A 655 14.90 -17.76 4.52
N SER A 656 15.70 -16.73 4.29
CA SER A 656 15.34 -15.48 3.66
C SER A 656 16.13 -15.32 2.36
N SER A 657 15.70 -14.40 1.50
CA SER A 657 16.36 -14.14 0.23
C SER A 657 17.82 -13.72 0.38
N ILE A 658 18.19 -13.13 1.52
CA ILE A 658 19.61 -12.86 1.85
C ILE A 658 20.49 -14.11 1.98
N ASP A 659 19.91 -15.28 2.18
CA ASP A 659 20.64 -16.53 2.33
C ASP A 659 21.02 -17.15 0.98
N TYR A 660 20.60 -16.55 -0.15
CA TYR A 660 20.86 -17.03 -1.52
C TYR A 660 22.35 -17.16 -1.82
N THR A 661 23.08 -16.03 -1.84
CA THR A 661 24.49 -16.00 -2.20
C THR A 661 25.38 -16.82 -1.27
N PRO A 662 25.29 -16.74 0.07
CA PRO A 662 26.14 -17.57 0.92
C PRO A 662 25.87 -19.08 0.72
N THR A 663 24.63 -19.46 0.41
CA THR A 663 24.29 -20.86 0.09
C THR A 663 24.94 -21.31 -1.21
N LEU A 664 24.83 -20.52 -2.28
CA LEU A 664 25.44 -20.85 -3.56
C LEU A 664 26.97 -20.91 -3.46
N LEU A 665 27.59 -19.99 -2.74
CA LEU A 665 29.04 -20.00 -2.51
C LEU A 665 29.48 -21.24 -1.71
N GLN A 666 28.70 -21.71 -0.73
CA GLN A 666 28.97 -22.99 -0.06
C GLN A 666 28.84 -24.19 -1.01
N ILE A 667 27.81 -24.19 -1.87
CA ILE A 667 27.65 -25.25 -2.89
C ILE A 667 28.91 -25.32 -3.76
N LEU A 668 29.38 -24.17 -4.25
CA LEU A 668 30.58 -24.05 -5.09
C LEU A 668 31.90 -24.22 -4.34
N GLY A 669 31.89 -24.38 -3.01
CA GLY A 669 33.12 -24.48 -2.21
C GLY A 669 33.93 -23.18 -2.14
N ILE A 670 33.32 -22.02 -2.44
CA ILE A 670 33.97 -20.71 -2.43
C ILE A 670 33.79 -20.06 -1.06
N ASN A 671 34.87 -19.98 -0.27
CA ASN A 671 34.85 -19.29 1.01
C ASN A 671 35.61 -17.96 0.92
N SER A 672 34.89 -16.85 0.79
CA SER A 672 35.47 -15.51 0.66
C SER A 672 35.09 -14.58 1.81
N SER A 673 35.93 -13.57 2.02
CA SER A 673 35.56 -12.39 2.81
C SER A 673 34.39 -11.67 2.14
N ASN A 674 33.50 -11.10 2.94
CA ASN A 674 32.26 -10.48 2.48
C ASN A 674 31.70 -9.49 3.52
N SER A 675 30.55 -8.88 3.19
CA SER A 675 29.75 -8.03 4.08
C SER A 675 28.28 -8.50 4.14
N PHE A 676 28.06 -9.81 4.13
CA PHE A 676 26.74 -10.43 4.05
C PHE A 676 25.96 -10.35 5.37
N ASP A 677 24.67 -10.04 5.26
CA ASP A 677 23.69 -10.20 6.35
C ASP A 677 23.25 -11.66 6.48
N GLY A 678 23.16 -12.39 5.37
CA GLY A 678 22.64 -13.76 5.31
C GLY A 678 23.65 -14.83 5.71
N HIS A 679 23.15 -16.07 5.73
CA HIS A 679 23.88 -17.27 6.15
C HIS A 679 23.59 -18.40 5.18
N SER A 680 24.53 -19.34 5.02
CA SER A 680 24.27 -20.48 4.14
C SER A 680 23.25 -21.43 4.77
N ILE A 681 22.25 -21.80 3.98
CA ILE A 681 21.13 -22.68 4.39
C ILE A 681 21.63 -24.05 4.88
N PHE A 682 22.73 -24.55 4.30
CA PHE A 682 23.31 -25.85 4.63
C PHE A 682 24.34 -25.81 5.78
N SER A 683 24.54 -24.66 6.43
CA SER A 683 25.46 -24.54 7.56
C SER A 683 24.81 -23.86 8.76
N ASP A 684 25.17 -22.62 9.05
CA ASP A 684 24.81 -21.93 10.28
C ASP A 684 23.43 -21.25 10.24
N ARG A 685 22.74 -21.22 9.10
CA ARG A 685 21.38 -20.69 9.00
C ARG A 685 20.42 -21.34 9.99
N SER A 686 20.54 -22.64 10.24
CA SER A 686 19.71 -23.38 11.20
C SER A 686 19.77 -22.83 12.64
N LYS A 687 20.83 -22.08 12.99
CA LYS A 687 21.00 -21.45 14.30
C LYS A 687 20.19 -20.17 14.48
N TYR A 688 19.66 -19.60 13.40
CA TYR A 688 18.99 -18.30 13.41
C TYR A 688 17.55 -18.35 12.86
N PRO A 689 16.67 -19.26 13.29
CA PRO A 689 15.42 -19.61 12.60
C PRO A 689 14.44 -18.45 12.35
N ASN A 690 14.67 -17.28 12.95
CA ASN A 690 13.88 -16.07 12.78
C ASN A 690 14.24 -15.33 11.49
N LEU A 691 13.27 -14.64 10.90
CA LEU A 691 13.44 -13.88 9.66
C LEU A 691 13.02 -12.42 9.88
N ILE A 692 13.78 -11.52 9.27
CA ILE A 692 13.38 -10.13 9.09
C ILE A 692 13.30 -9.80 7.61
N GLY A 693 12.36 -8.94 7.28
CA GLY A 693 12.29 -8.25 6.00
C GLY A 693 12.28 -6.74 6.23
N MET A 694 12.93 -6.00 5.34
CA MET A 694 12.87 -4.55 5.38
C MET A 694 12.85 -3.93 3.99
N HIS A 695 12.00 -2.93 3.87
CA HIS A 695 11.89 -2.02 2.75
C HIS A 695 11.02 -0.84 3.17
N GLU A 696 11.00 0.23 2.37
CA GLU A 696 10.05 1.34 2.52
C GLU A 696 8.59 0.91 2.36
N LEU A 697 8.34 -0.20 1.65
CA LEU A 697 7.01 -0.81 1.51
C LEU A 697 6.64 -1.71 2.71
N GLY A 698 7.54 -1.94 3.67
CA GLY A 698 7.20 -2.74 4.85
C GLY A 698 8.39 -3.19 5.69
N LEU A 699 8.15 -3.26 7.01
CA LEU A 699 8.98 -3.97 7.97
C LEU A 699 8.28 -5.27 8.35
N TYR A 700 8.97 -6.39 8.24
CA TYR A 700 8.42 -7.72 8.46
C TYR A 700 9.25 -8.49 9.48
N ILE A 701 8.55 -9.15 10.41
CA ILE A 701 9.12 -10.01 11.43
C ILE A 701 8.41 -11.35 11.34
N ASN A 702 9.19 -12.43 11.23
CA ASN A 702 8.73 -13.79 11.38
C ASN A 702 9.60 -14.46 12.45
N GLU A 703 9.13 -14.42 13.69
CA GLU A 703 9.87 -14.88 14.86
C GLU A 703 9.20 -16.12 15.46
N GLU A 704 10.01 -17.10 15.83
CA GLU A 704 9.59 -18.28 16.58
C GLU A 704 9.43 -17.91 18.06
N THR A 705 8.23 -18.11 18.59
CA THR A 705 7.90 -17.88 19.98
C THR A 705 8.34 -19.07 20.85
N PRO A 706 8.48 -18.89 22.18
CA PRO A 706 8.93 -19.97 23.07
C PRO A 706 8.04 -21.23 23.06
N ASP A 707 6.78 -21.13 22.60
CA ASP A 707 5.86 -22.28 22.42
C ASP A 707 6.01 -22.97 21.05
N GLY A 708 7.04 -22.64 20.26
CA GLY A 708 7.34 -23.23 18.95
C GLY A 708 6.41 -22.76 17.83
N LYS A 709 5.59 -21.72 18.07
CA LYS A 709 4.77 -21.09 17.03
C LYS A 709 5.49 -19.94 16.38
N ARG A 710 4.99 -19.48 15.24
CA ARG A 710 5.54 -18.32 14.54
C ARG A 710 4.63 -17.11 14.69
N GLN A 711 5.19 -16.01 15.18
CA GLN A 711 4.54 -14.71 15.23
C GLN A 711 4.96 -13.88 14.03
N LEU A 712 3.97 -13.49 13.22
CA LEU A 712 4.17 -12.61 12.07
C LEU A 712 3.77 -11.18 12.44
N SER A 713 4.66 -10.22 12.20
CA SER A 713 4.36 -8.79 12.35
C SER A 713 4.73 -8.04 11.08
N TYR A 714 3.87 -7.14 10.64
CA TYR A 714 4.09 -6.35 9.44
C TYR A 714 3.47 -4.95 9.57
N SER A 715 4.20 -3.92 9.15
CA SER A 715 3.68 -2.55 8.96
C SER A 715 4.58 -1.75 8.02
N VAL A 716 4.01 -0.75 7.36
CA VAL A 716 4.79 0.22 6.58
C VAL A 716 5.53 1.16 7.55
N PRO A 717 6.84 1.43 7.36
CA PRO A 717 7.63 2.28 8.26
C PRO A 717 6.99 3.63 8.60
N THR A 718 6.36 4.28 7.61
CA THR A 718 5.76 5.62 7.75
C THR A 718 4.49 5.64 8.62
N GLU A 719 3.85 4.49 8.78
CA GLU A 719 2.59 4.28 9.50
C GLU A 719 2.81 3.84 10.96
N ILE A 720 4.01 3.35 11.30
CA ILE A 720 4.34 2.92 12.66
C ILE A 720 4.34 4.13 13.61
N THR A 721 3.61 4.01 14.71
CA THR A 721 3.62 4.97 15.83
C THR A 721 4.10 4.28 17.08
N CYS A 722 5.20 4.75 17.67
CA CYS A 722 5.82 4.14 18.83
C CYS A 722 5.57 4.95 20.10
N GLY A 723 4.95 4.31 21.09
CA GLY A 723 4.87 4.75 22.48
C GLY A 723 5.89 4.03 23.36
N ALA A 724 5.98 4.44 24.64
CA ALA A 724 6.92 3.83 25.58
C ALA A 724 6.67 2.34 25.83
N SER A 725 5.42 1.88 25.71
CA SER A 725 5.04 0.47 25.87
C SER A 725 5.43 -0.44 24.69
N ASP A 726 5.81 0.13 23.55
CA ASP A 726 6.15 -0.63 22.33
C ASP A 726 7.63 -1.06 22.30
N TYR A 727 8.39 -0.69 23.33
CA TYR A 727 9.77 -1.09 23.55
C TYR A 727 9.84 -2.04 24.73
N SER A 728 10.59 -3.12 24.59
CA SER A 728 10.90 -3.99 25.71
C SER A 728 12.33 -3.77 26.18
N VAL A 729 12.53 -3.81 27.50
CA VAL A 729 13.86 -3.83 28.12
C VAL A 729 14.43 -5.24 28.23
N ASP A 730 13.60 -6.27 28.01
CA ASP A 730 14.00 -7.67 28.10
C ASP A 730 14.56 -8.14 26.76
N PRO A 731 15.86 -8.51 26.69
CA PRO A 731 16.44 -9.05 25.47
C PRO A 731 15.80 -10.37 25.05
N ALA A 732 15.19 -11.16 25.94
CA ALA A 732 14.54 -12.42 25.59
C ALA A 732 13.16 -12.23 24.94
N SER A 733 12.55 -11.05 25.08
CA SER A 733 11.25 -10.75 24.47
C SER A 733 11.33 -10.67 22.94
N PRO A 734 10.21 -10.93 22.23
CA PRO A 734 10.14 -10.79 20.77
C PRO A 734 10.56 -9.39 20.29
N LEU A 735 11.08 -9.32 19.06
CA LEU A 735 11.38 -8.06 18.40
C LEU A 735 10.07 -7.35 18.04
N THR A 736 9.92 -6.09 18.44
CA THR A 736 8.72 -5.30 18.09
C THR A 736 8.93 -4.54 16.78
N LEU A 737 7.83 -4.12 16.12
CA LEU A 737 7.91 -3.27 14.92
C LEU A 737 8.57 -1.91 15.21
N CYS A 738 8.48 -1.41 16.44
CA CYS A 738 9.14 -0.16 16.84
C CYS A 738 10.64 -0.32 17.00
N GLU A 739 11.08 -1.47 17.54
CA GLU A 739 12.50 -1.83 17.62
C GLU A 739 13.08 -2.11 16.22
N LEU A 740 12.32 -2.78 15.34
CA LEU A 740 12.72 -2.96 13.94
C LEU A 740 12.75 -1.64 13.16
N LEU A 741 11.84 -0.69 13.45
CA LEU A 741 11.89 0.65 12.86
C LEU A 741 13.15 1.41 13.30
N GLU A 742 13.53 1.30 14.58
CA GLU A 742 14.79 1.86 15.11
C GLU A 742 16.00 1.26 14.37
N PHE A 743 16.00 -0.07 14.18
CA PHE A 743 17.03 -0.75 13.40
C PHE A 743 17.06 -0.31 11.94
N TYR A 744 15.91 -0.21 11.27
CA TYR A 744 15.78 0.25 9.88
C TYR A 744 16.37 1.66 9.70
N GLN A 745 16.00 2.60 10.58
CA GLN A 745 16.51 3.97 10.53
C GLN A 745 18.01 4.05 10.83
N TRP A 746 18.47 3.30 11.83
CA TRP A 746 19.90 3.19 12.13
C TRP A 746 20.67 2.60 10.94
N LYS A 747 20.20 1.50 10.35
CA LYS A 747 20.85 0.83 9.23
C LYS A 747 20.96 1.77 8.04
N ARG A 748 19.91 2.54 7.74
CA ARG A 748 19.93 3.58 6.71
C ARG A 748 21.03 4.62 6.97
N GLN A 749 21.09 5.20 8.17
CA GLN A 749 22.14 6.15 8.55
C GLN A 749 23.56 5.57 8.43
N ARG A 750 23.74 4.28 8.72
CA ARG A 750 25.04 3.59 8.62
C ARG A 750 25.42 3.27 7.16
N LEU A 751 24.43 2.93 6.34
CA LEU A 751 24.60 2.73 4.89
C LEU A 751 25.04 4.03 4.21
N GLU A 752 24.38 5.16 4.51
CA GLU A 752 24.74 6.49 3.98
C GLU A 752 26.16 6.92 4.39
N LYS A 753 26.66 6.42 5.52
CA LYS A 753 28.05 6.63 5.99
C LYS A 753 29.07 5.65 5.43
N GLY A 754 28.61 4.64 4.68
CA GLY A 754 29.46 3.63 4.07
C GLY A 754 29.99 2.53 4.98
N GLN A 755 29.30 2.27 6.07
CA GLN A 755 29.75 1.33 7.10
C GLN A 755 29.44 -0.15 6.78
N PHE A 756 28.80 -0.43 5.64
CA PHE A 756 28.44 -1.78 5.18
C PHE A 756 29.24 -2.24 3.95
N TRP A 757 30.26 -1.49 3.56
CA TRP A 757 31.07 -1.75 2.36
C TRP A 757 32.16 -2.80 2.61
N ASP A 758 32.75 -3.33 1.54
CA ASP A 758 34.01 -4.08 1.60
C ASP A 758 35.10 -3.20 2.26
N LYS A 759 35.95 -3.81 3.10
CA LYS A 759 36.97 -3.15 3.92
C LYS A 759 38.13 -2.56 3.12
#